data_AF-A0A812J187-F1
#
_entry.id   AF-A0A812J187-F1
#
_cell.length_a   1.000
_cell.length_b   1.000
_cell.length_c   1.000
_cell.angle_alpha   90.00
_cell.angle_beta   90.00
_cell.angle_gamma   90.00
#
_symmetry.space_group_name_H-M   'P 1'
#
loop_
_entity.id
_entity.type
_entity.pdbx_description
1 polymer ?
#
loop_
_entity_poly.entity_id
_entity_poly.type
_entity_poly.pdbx_seq_one_letter_code
_entity_poly.pdbx_strand_id
1 'polypeptide(L)'
;MKTSTVGAVVAAVASALYGGVLFPQIPSPADPDVSELSLRFTDVISKSANLSITSKGQMVRDRDTFFWSLFTDKFGSNPNTPYMWNALPAFGFLLPSPMWNLRRDDAVVLLARRPPNVEYFSFTTFALWIPRRGLQFSSLGDSAPCQKGEYRVNNLNIRETPEGLFAHVVTANQRTFELVQLALVSSGLPSSAINLAVVPSDIGGLFDDWTHFETVLRLFRFANQSEGDAYLHSHHPVYYIRAAHGEVSPLPTPVYKGRHHPESVREGGLQAEFEAYNRKMLERVGQALSRELPSVPALPFAPLMIQGLQCLRQEGTECLGDCPDAAYFGPNVLEESDVIDMLNMSEEDLHLISLVNHRLLNASTYGSVAVLKSSQPTLSKTHMSIRATSLGVTSFDFPQHRFATWAFTRNAEVCEQLGQAVAGCSLVEDSHVELAGYLTYCERDWQDLISARLYRLKLDELPAQEHQDFVEAVPKNLPPAGHITIFNASARFHFMHVIKTGGESLELHLSAQPSPKIDYGPCRSAAVARAWPQTTARLSCATWARAVSLALCGLNCECCASDILHASLAKDEKEGGFLKGTLLRSPRAHVLSLFSHCHAAHHNNWQRIWDDFPQYAAEGLLRATEAACDSHCTHFEPEPLADLRSQLENPNRSGQVEVIPFLRNIQSHALTCSTAHGNLGQHFRDTHFDESLPSLEGALATLRRFDWVGLTDLYEHSVCLLHFQANGSLPPSCDCSSSSRFVLPKFTHGHRALAAERLQPDILARIDASTTVDAQLFAEALRLLLGRLKAVEALTGAQLLRCIPWRRLWRRTRYIPGLWLDSESYAAGFRT
;
A
#
# COMPACT_ATOMS: atom_id res chain seq x y z
N MET A 1 -21.78 -19.22 19.97
CA MET A 1 -21.12 -20.53 19.63
C MET A 1 -21.17 -21.44 20.85
N LYS A 2 -21.12 -22.77 20.69
CA LYS A 2 -21.08 -23.71 21.83
C LYS A 2 -19.65 -23.85 22.36
N THR A 3 -19.49 -24.04 23.66
CA THR A 3 -18.19 -24.18 24.35
C THR A 3 -17.33 -25.33 23.83
N SER A 4 -17.96 -26.42 23.36
CA SER A 4 -17.27 -27.55 22.72
C SER A 4 -16.52 -27.17 21.44
N THR A 5 -17.01 -26.19 20.67
CA THR A 5 -16.35 -25.72 19.44
C THR A 5 -15.06 -24.97 19.75
N VAL A 6 -15.05 -24.16 20.82
CA VAL A 6 -13.85 -23.41 21.26
C VAL A 6 -12.78 -24.38 21.75
N GLY A 7 -13.16 -25.37 22.56
CA GLY A 7 -12.22 -26.40 23.04
C GLY A 7 -11.57 -27.20 21.91
N ALA A 8 -12.34 -27.58 20.88
CA ALA A 8 -11.83 -28.28 19.71
C ALA A 8 -10.85 -27.42 18.88
N VAL A 9 -11.14 -26.13 18.69
CA VAL A 9 -10.23 -25.20 17.99
C VAL A 9 -8.94 -25.00 18.78
N VAL A 10 -9.01 -24.79 20.09
CA VAL A 10 -7.81 -24.65 20.95
C VAL A 10 -6.96 -25.92 20.93
N ALA A 11 -7.57 -27.10 21.01
CA ALA A 11 -6.85 -28.38 20.94
C ALA A 11 -6.21 -28.63 19.56
N ALA A 12 -6.90 -28.26 18.47
CA ALA A 12 -6.36 -28.38 17.11
C ALA A 12 -5.19 -27.42 16.88
N VAL A 13 -5.29 -26.16 17.31
CA VAL A 13 -4.19 -25.19 17.25
C VAL A 13 -3.01 -25.65 18.10
N ALA A 14 -3.24 -26.09 19.34
CA ALA A 14 -2.19 -26.64 20.19
C ALA A 14 -1.50 -27.86 19.55
N SER A 15 -2.25 -28.76 18.90
CA SER A 15 -1.69 -29.95 18.23
C SER A 15 -0.90 -29.59 16.96
N ALA A 16 -1.36 -28.62 16.18
CA ALA A 16 -0.66 -28.11 15.01
C ALA A 16 0.66 -27.38 15.36
N LEU A 17 0.68 -26.70 16.51
CA LEU A 17 1.90 -26.14 17.11
C LEU A 17 2.84 -27.25 17.62
N TYR A 18 2.30 -28.33 18.21
CA TYR A 18 3.09 -29.44 18.76
C TYR A 18 3.76 -30.31 17.68
N GLY A 19 3.13 -30.46 16.51
CA GLY A 19 3.59 -31.34 15.44
C GLY A 19 4.67 -30.78 14.53
N GLY A 20 5.16 -29.55 14.77
CA GLY A 20 6.12 -28.86 13.87
C GLY A 20 5.55 -28.45 12.50
N VAL A 21 4.30 -28.81 12.19
CA VAL A 21 3.63 -28.57 10.89
C VAL A 21 3.49 -27.07 10.57
N LEU A 22 3.44 -26.21 11.60
CA LEU A 22 3.35 -24.76 11.43
C LEU A 22 4.70 -24.02 11.41
N PHE A 23 5.80 -24.68 11.79
CA PHE A 23 7.14 -24.11 11.78
C PHE A 23 8.13 -25.16 11.27
N PRO A 24 8.36 -25.26 9.94
CA PRO A 24 9.43 -26.09 9.43
C PRO A 24 10.74 -25.62 10.03
N GLN A 25 11.32 -26.43 10.91
CA GLN A 25 12.68 -26.25 11.35
C GLN A 25 13.60 -26.54 10.16
N ILE A 26 13.85 -25.52 9.34
CA ILE A 26 14.97 -25.53 8.40
C ILE A 26 16.20 -25.79 9.28
N PRO A 27 16.93 -26.89 9.09
CA PRO A 27 18.13 -27.15 9.88
C PRO A 27 19.14 -26.06 9.56
N SER A 28 19.24 -25.10 10.46
CA SER A 28 20.17 -23.98 10.38
C SER A 28 21.58 -24.51 10.14
N PRO A 29 22.32 -24.00 9.14
CA PRO A 29 23.75 -24.29 9.03
C PRO A 29 24.43 -23.72 10.27
N ALA A 30 24.75 -24.60 11.21
CA ALA A 30 25.41 -24.23 12.44
C ALA A 30 26.86 -23.82 12.12
N ASP A 31 27.25 -22.63 12.57
CA ASP A 31 28.65 -22.21 12.52
C ASP A 31 29.48 -23.21 13.36
N PRO A 32 30.48 -23.90 12.77
CA PRO A 32 31.16 -25.01 13.43
C PRO A 32 31.95 -24.54 14.67
N ASP A 33 32.56 -23.35 14.62
CA ASP A 33 33.39 -22.86 15.71
C ASP A 33 32.51 -22.34 16.87
N VAL A 34 31.40 -21.68 16.55
CA VAL A 34 30.37 -21.31 17.54
C VAL A 34 29.76 -22.56 18.19
N SER A 35 29.55 -23.62 17.40
CA SER A 35 29.03 -24.90 17.88
C SER A 35 30.03 -25.63 18.80
N GLU A 36 31.32 -25.64 18.44
CA GLU A 36 32.36 -26.21 19.30
C GLU A 36 32.49 -25.42 20.61
N LEU A 37 32.52 -24.09 20.55
CA LEU A 37 32.54 -23.24 21.74
C LEU A 37 31.30 -23.47 22.63
N SER A 38 30.12 -23.62 22.03
CA SER A 38 28.85 -23.97 22.70
C SER A 38 28.90 -25.31 23.44
N LEU A 39 29.53 -26.32 22.86
CA LEU A 39 29.74 -27.63 23.47
C LEU A 39 30.73 -27.52 24.66
N ARG A 40 31.88 -26.86 24.46
CA ARG A 40 32.87 -26.62 25.54
C ARG A 40 32.28 -25.82 26.69
N PHE A 41 31.49 -24.78 26.40
CA PHE A 41 30.80 -23.97 27.41
C PHE A 41 29.74 -24.76 28.17
N THR A 42 28.96 -25.60 27.49
CA THR A 42 28.02 -26.49 28.15
C THR A 42 28.73 -27.45 29.11
N ASP A 43 29.84 -28.05 28.68
CA ASP A 43 30.64 -28.98 29.49
C ASP A 43 31.23 -28.29 30.74
N VAL A 44 31.83 -27.11 30.57
CA VAL A 44 32.38 -26.32 31.69
C VAL A 44 31.29 -25.93 32.70
N ILE A 45 30.14 -25.45 32.25
CA ILE A 45 29.04 -25.11 33.17
C ILE A 45 28.50 -26.37 33.87
N SER A 46 28.40 -27.52 33.19
CA SER A 46 27.93 -28.76 33.79
C SER A 46 28.80 -29.28 34.96
N LYS A 47 30.06 -28.84 35.00
CA LYS A 47 31.05 -29.15 36.05
C LYS A 47 31.14 -28.05 37.13
N SER A 48 30.44 -26.93 36.96
CA SER A 48 30.47 -25.81 37.89
C SER A 48 29.54 -26.07 39.08
N ALA A 49 30.06 -25.86 40.30
CA ALA A 49 29.22 -25.84 41.51
C ALA A 49 28.45 -24.51 41.67
N ASN A 50 28.82 -23.46 40.93
CA ASN A 50 28.33 -22.09 41.11
C ASN A 50 27.47 -21.57 39.96
N LEU A 51 27.35 -22.30 38.85
CA LEU A 51 26.58 -21.92 37.66
C LEU A 51 25.77 -23.10 37.16
N SER A 52 24.59 -22.83 36.61
CA SER A 52 23.74 -23.85 35.97
C SER A 52 23.05 -23.26 34.74
N ILE A 53 23.03 -24.01 33.64
CA ILE A 53 22.18 -23.69 32.48
C ILE A 53 20.76 -24.13 32.83
N THR A 54 19.84 -23.18 33.03
CA THR A 54 18.43 -23.52 33.28
C THR A 54 17.62 -23.61 31.99
N SER A 55 18.08 -22.95 30.93
CA SER A 55 17.43 -22.97 29.62
C SER A 55 18.45 -22.72 28.50
N LYS A 56 18.19 -23.30 27.34
CA LYS A 56 18.93 -23.07 26.09
C LYS A 56 17.97 -22.61 25.01
N GLY A 57 18.44 -21.70 24.17
CA GLY A 57 17.75 -21.22 22.98
C GLY A 57 18.77 -20.70 21.98
N GLN A 58 18.36 -19.76 21.14
CA GLN A 58 19.15 -19.27 20.01
C GLN A 58 18.76 -17.84 19.63
N MET A 59 19.59 -17.15 18.86
CA MET A 59 19.12 -15.99 18.10
C MET A 59 18.14 -16.44 17.02
N VAL A 60 17.01 -15.74 16.90
CA VAL A 60 16.04 -15.98 15.83
C VAL A 60 15.76 -14.67 15.12
N ARG A 61 15.52 -14.73 13.81
CA ARG A 61 15.06 -13.58 13.02
C ARG A 61 13.65 -13.17 13.44
N ASP A 62 13.39 -11.87 13.47
CA ASP A 62 12.07 -11.26 13.71
C ASP A 62 10.92 -11.94 12.97
N ARG A 63 11.04 -12.12 11.66
CA ARG A 63 9.97 -12.66 10.80
C ARG A 63 9.70 -14.16 10.97
N ASP A 64 10.56 -14.88 11.67
CA ASP A 64 10.58 -16.36 11.68
C ASP A 64 9.83 -16.98 12.88
N THR A 65 9.11 -16.19 13.68
CA THR A 65 8.36 -16.71 14.84
C THR A 65 6.92 -16.22 14.96
N PHE A 66 6.08 -17.07 15.54
CA PHE A 66 4.66 -16.80 15.78
C PHE A 66 4.43 -15.48 16.52
N PHE A 67 5.08 -15.33 17.69
CA PHE A 67 4.92 -14.14 18.54
C PHE A 67 5.24 -12.88 17.74
N TRP A 68 6.39 -12.87 17.06
CA TRP A 68 6.77 -11.72 16.26
C TRP A 68 5.93 -11.53 15.01
N SER A 69 5.36 -12.53 14.36
CA SER A 69 4.39 -12.28 13.26
C SER A 69 3.15 -11.46 13.69
N LEU A 70 2.91 -11.32 15.00
CA LEU A 70 1.88 -10.46 15.60
C LEU A 70 2.42 -9.08 16.07
N PHE A 71 3.74 -8.90 16.10
CA PHE A 71 4.46 -7.70 16.56
C PHE A 71 5.46 -7.11 15.54
N THR A 72 5.72 -7.76 14.40
CA THR A 72 6.50 -7.25 13.25
C THR A 72 5.89 -5.98 12.69
N ASP A 73 4.57 -5.86 12.87
CA ASP A 73 3.78 -4.67 12.62
C ASP A 73 4.06 -3.53 13.62
N LYS A 74 5.02 -3.65 14.56
CA LYS A 74 5.20 -2.67 15.67
C LYS A 74 6.64 -2.28 15.99
N PHE A 75 7.64 -2.94 15.41
CA PHE A 75 9.05 -2.73 15.78
C PHE A 75 9.90 -2.38 14.56
N GLY A 76 10.69 -1.31 14.70
CA GLY A 76 11.74 -0.95 13.74
C GLY A 76 11.23 -0.49 12.38
N SER A 77 11.18 0.82 12.16
CA SER A 77 10.80 1.44 10.88
C SER A 77 11.84 1.26 9.75
N ASN A 78 12.62 0.19 9.75
CA ASN A 78 13.66 -0.07 8.76
C ASN A 78 13.45 -1.46 8.11
N PRO A 79 12.61 -1.56 7.05
CA PRO A 79 12.23 -2.83 6.41
C PRO A 79 13.40 -3.63 5.83
N ASN A 80 14.57 -3.00 5.69
CA ASN A 80 15.77 -3.58 5.09
C ASN A 80 16.84 -3.93 6.14
N THR A 81 16.56 -3.71 7.44
CA THR A 81 17.35 -4.25 8.55
C THR A 81 16.64 -5.47 9.12
N PRO A 82 17.10 -6.70 8.83
CA PRO A 82 16.61 -7.86 9.55
C PRO A 82 17.03 -7.77 11.01
N TYR A 83 16.06 -7.82 11.92
CA TYR A 83 16.33 -7.93 13.34
C TYR A 83 16.51 -9.41 13.70
N MET A 84 17.48 -9.70 14.57
CA MET A 84 17.56 -10.99 15.26
C MET A 84 17.49 -10.74 16.77
N TRP A 85 16.95 -11.66 17.54
CA TRP A 85 16.74 -11.49 18.98
C TRP A 85 16.98 -12.77 19.77
N ASN A 86 17.41 -12.61 21.02
CA ASN A 86 17.69 -13.72 21.94
C ASN A 86 16.41 -14.48 22.29
N ALA A 87 16.17 -15.62 21.65
CA ALA A 87 15.03 -16.48 21.97
C ALA A 87 15.36 -17.47 23.08
N LEU A 88 14.51 -17.49 24.11
CA LEU A 88 14.56 -18.48 25.18
C LEU A 88 13.18 -19.16 25.35
N PRO A 89 13.12 -20.47 25.65
CA PRO A 89 11.89 -21.20 25.98
C PRO A 89 11.00 -20.50 27.01
N ALA A 90 9.78 -20.14 26.62
CA ALA A 90 8.82 -19.37 27.43
C ALA A 90 8.28 -20.21 28.60
N PHE A 91 8.36 -19.71 29.84
CA PHE A 91 7.79 -20.36 31.04
C PHE A 91 8.20 -21.83 31.26
N GLY A 92 9.29 -22.31 30.64
CA GLY A 92 9.70 -23.73 30.65
C GLY A 92 9.00 -24.62 29.61
N PHE A 93 8.23 -24.04 28.68
CA PHE A 93 7.64 -24.71 27.52
C PHE A 93 8.42 -24.44 26.24
N LEU A 94 8.22 -25.29 25.22
CA LEU A 94 8.97 -25.31 23.95
C LEU A 94 8.74 -24.11 23.00
N LEU A 95 7.91 -23.12 23.37
CA LEU A 95 7.68 -21.95 22.52
C LEU A 95 8.82 -20.93 22.71
N PRO A 96 9.52 -20.50 21.64
CA PRO A 96 10.54 -19.47 21.74
C PRO A 96 9.91 -18.12 22.11
N SER A 97 10.35 -17.52 23.21
CA SER A 97 9.98 -16.17 23.62
C SER A 97 11.16 -15.21 23.45
N PRO A 98 10.95 -14.00 22.87
CA PRO A 98 11.96 -12.93 22.89
C PRO A 98 12.17 -12.34 24.26
N MET A 99 11.12 -12.42 25.08
CA MET A 99 11.05 -11.86 26.40
C MET A 99 11.49 -12.89 27.44
N TRP A 100 12.46 -12.52 28.25
CA TRP A 100 12.93 -13.29 29.40
C TRP A 100 13.02 -12.39 30.63
N ASN A 101 12.64 -12.92 31.79
CA ASN A 101 12.82 -12.22 33.06
C ASN A 101 14.18 -12.58 33.67
N LEU A 102 14.94 -11.57 34.09
CA LEU A 102 16.25 -11.75 34.71
C LEU A 102 16.15 -11.54 36.23
N ARG A 103 16.73 -12.46 37.03
CA ARG A 103 16.96 -12.24 38.47
C ARG A 103 18.26 -11.50 38.70
N ARG A 104 18.41 -10.87 39.87
CA ARG A 104 19.63 -10.11 40.23
C ARG A 104 20.93 -10.93 40.09
N ASP A 105 20.89 -12.23 40.40
CA ASP A 105 22.04 -13.14 40.32
C ASP A 105 22.15 -13.93 39.00
N ASP A 106 21.16 -13.82 38.10
CA ASP A 106 21.12 -14.61 36.87
C ASP A 106 21.82 -13.85 35.71
N ALA A 107 22.14 -14.57 34.62
CA ALA A 107 22.71 -13.99 33.40
C ALA A 107 22.11 -14.62 32.14
N VAL A 108 22.07 -13.85 31.05
CA VAL A 108 21.85 -14.38 29.70
C VAL A 108 23.16 -14.28 28.92
N VAL A 109 23.56 -15.37 28.27
CA VAL A 109 24.80 -15.46 27.50
C VAL A 109 24.47 -15.81 26.06
N LEU A 110 24.83 -14.94 25.13
CA LEU A 110 24.85 -15.22 23.70
C LEU A 110 26.28 -15.56 23.27
N LEU A 111 26.44 -16.64 22.51
CA LEU A 111 27.67 -16.95 21.77
C LEU A 111 27.39 -16.77 20.27
N ALA A 112 28.26 -16.04 19.57
CA ALA A 112 28.09 -15.76 18.15
C ALA A 112 29.43 -15.46 17.47
N ARG A 113 29.41 -15.43 16.13
CA ARG A 113 30.46 -14.77 15.33
C ARG A 113 30.01 -13.35 14.98
N ARG A 114 30.95 -12.44 14.76
CA ARG A 114 30.71 -11.14 14.12
C ARG A 114 29.88 -11.33 12.85
N PRO A 115 28.87 -10.48 12.59
CA PRO A 115 28.20 -10.45 11.29
C PRO A 115 29.21 -10.26 10.15
N PRO A 116 28.94 -10.82 8.94
CA PRO A 116 29.70 -10.49 7.74
C PRO A 116 29.63 -8.98 7.47
N ASN A 117 30.51 -8.48 6.61
CA ASN A 117 30.73 -7.04 6.46
C ASN A 117 29.41 -6.26 6.20
N VAL A 118 29.12 -5.30 7.07
CA VAL A 118 27.90 -4.48 7.10
C VAL A 118 28.26 -3.02 7.35
N GLU A 119 27.46 -2.09 6.85
CA GLU A 119 27.62 -0.66 7.19
C GLU A 119 27.43 -0.43 8.70
N TYR A 120 26.52 -1.17 9.34
CA TYR A 120 26.26 -1.08 10.77
C TYR A 120 25.72 -2.38 11.38
N PHE A 121 26.13 -2.69 12.61
CA PHE A 121 25.38 -3.59 13.49
C PHE A 121 25.55 -3.21 14.96
N SER A 122 24.62 -3.67 15.81
CA SER A 122 24.69 -3.48 17.26
C SER A 122 23.90 -4.55 18.03
N PHE A 123 24.37 -4.90 19.23
CA PHE A 123 23.59 -5.65 20.22
C PHE A 123 23.04 -4.70 21.29
N THR A 124 21.73 -4.67 21.46
CA THR A 124 21.07 -3.79 22.44
C THR A 124 20.08 -4.58 23.28
N THR A 125 20.25 -4.49 24.60
CA THR A 125 19.30 -5.03 25.58
C THR A 125 18.24 -3.99 25.88
N PHE A 126 16.98 -4.39 25.83
CA PHE A 126 15.83 -3.56 26.18
C PHE A 126 15.10 -4.13 27.39
N ALA A 127 14.50 -3.26 28.21
CA ALA A 127 13.29 -3.61 28.94
C ALA A 127 12.09 -3.45 27.99
N LEU A 128 11.07 -4.30 28.13
CA LEU A 128 9.87 -4.31 27.27
C LEU A 128 8.56 -4.16 28.03
N TRP A 129 8.42 -4.92 29.13
CA TRP A 129 7.18 -4.96 29.90
C TRP A 129 7.52 -4.97 31.39
N ILE A 130 6.97 -3.99 32.10
CA ILE A 130 7.09 -3.83 33.54
C ILE A 130 5.64 -3.85 34.06
N PRO A 131 5.12 -4.99 34.54
CA PRO A 131 3.73 -5.15 34.99
C PRO A 131 3.09 -3.99 35.77
N ARG A 132 3.85 -3.29 36.64
CA ARG A 132 3.37 -2.11 37.39
C ARG A 132 3.38 -0.78 36.62
N ARG A 133 4.16 -0.67 35.55
CA ARG A 133 4.38 0.54 34.74
C ARG A 133 3.90 0.42 33.28
N GLY A 134 3.28 -0.70 32.92
CA GLY A 134 2.74 -0.98 31.59
C GLY A 134 3.75 -1.55 30.60
N LEU A 135 3.46 -1.40 29.31
CA LEU A 135 4.42 -1.66 28.24
C LEU A 135 5.45 -0.51 28.26
N GLN A 136 6.72 -0.86 28.44
CA GLN A 136 7.82 0.07 28.62
C GLN A 136 8.99 -0.43 27.79
N PHE A 137 9.02 -0.03 26.51
CA PHE A 137 10.08 -0.44 25.58
C PHE A 137 11.23 0.56 25.67
N SER A 138 12.38 0.15 26.22
CA SER A 138 13.43 1.09 26.63
C SER A 138 14.82 0.47 26.59
N SER A 139 15.80 1.12 25.98
CA SER A 139 17.17 0.59 25.97
C SER A 139 17.83 0.71 27.35
N LEU A 140 18.63 -0.29 27.72
CA LEU A 140 19.44 -0.27 28.94
C LEU A 140 20.78 0.47 28.76
N GLY A 141 20.91 1.26 27.70
CA GLY A 141 22.10 2.04 27.38
C GLY A 141 23.26 1.26 26.76
N ASP A 142 24.41 1.91 26.74
CA ASP A 142 25.64 1.41 26.12
C ASP A 142 26.29 0.29 26.95
N SER A 143 26.79 -0.77 26.29
CA SER A 143 27.51 -1.85 26.97
C SER A 143 28.76 -1.32 27.72
N ALA A 144 28.89 -1.65 29.01
CA ALA A 144 29.88 -1.04 29.90
C ALA A 144 31.30 -1.63 29.72
N PRO A 145 32.36 -0.84 29.94
CA PRO A 145 33.74 -1.29 29.78
C PRO A 145 34.17 -2.22 30.93
N CYS A 146 34.59 -3.44 30.58
CA CYS A 146 35.49 -4.19 31.46
C CYS A 146 36.92 -3.68 31.27
N GLN A 147 37.28 -2.66 32.05
CA GLN A 147 38.58 -1.97 32.13
C GLN A 147 39.01 -1.20 30.86
N LYS A 148 39.56 0.01 31.07
CA LYS A 148 40.16 0.90 30.05
C LYS A 148 39.31 1.31 28.84
N GLY A 149 38.19 1.99 29.09
CA GLY A 149 37.82 3.14 28.25
C GLY A 149 37.24 2.88 26.85
N GLU A 150 36.97 1.63 26.47
CA GLU A 150 36.29 1.26 25.21
C GLU A 150 34.87 0.77 25.50
N TYR A 151 33.87 1.28 24.77
CA TYR A 151 32.45 1.22 25.15
C TYR A 151 31.58 0.71 23.99
N ARG A 152 30.53 -0.07 24.31
CA ARG A 152 29.54 -0.74 23.41
C ARG A 152 29.97 -2.08 22.79
N VAL A 153 28.99 -2.73 22.15
CA VAL A 153 29.12 -3.88 21.23
C VAL A 153 28.41 -3.54 19.91
N ASN A 154 29.10 -2.79 19.07
CA ASN A 154 28.74 -2.49 17.69
C ASN A 154 29.95 -2.75 16.77
N ASN A 155 29.81 -2.50 15.47
CA ASN A 155 30.89 -2.72 14.48
C ASN A 155 32.24 -2.04 14.80
N LEU A 156 32.29 -1.02 15.65
CA LEU A 156 33.50 -0.26 16.01
C LEU A 156 34.19 -0.73 17.31
N ASN A 157 33.53 -1.53 18.15
CA ASN A 157 33.98 -1.83 19.53
C ASN A 157 33.57 -3.22 20.04
N ILE A 158 32.92 -4.05 19.22
CA ILE A 158 32.77 -5.46 19.52
C ILE A 158 34.15 -6.07 19.83
N ARG A 159 34.24 -6.72 20.98
CA ARG A 159 35.43 -7.46 21.38
C ARG A 159 35.30 -8.90 20.95
N GLU A 160 36.22 -9.35 20.12
CA GLU A 160 36.17 -10.62 19.40
C GLU A 160 37.56 -11.26 19.24
N THR A 161 37.57 -12.53 18.85
CA THR A 161 38.77 -13.27 18.42
C THR A 161 39.17 -12.88 16.98
N PRO A 162 40.39 -13.22 16.50
CA PRO A 162 40.76 -13.05 15.09
C PRO A 162 39.79 -13.73 14.10
N GLU A 163 39.15 -14.81 14.53
CA GLU A 163 38.13 -15.56 13.80
C GLU A 163 36.73 -14.90 13.87
N GLY A 164 36.57 -13.82 14.65
CA GLY A 164 35.32 -13.09 14.85
C GLY A 164 34.38 -13.67 15.91
N LEU A 165 34.77 -14.72 16.64
CA LEU A 165 33.98 -15.27 17.75
C LEU A 165 33.98 -14.34 18.96
N PHE A 166 32.82 -14.19 19.60
CA PHE A 166 32.65 -13.43 20.84
C PHE A 166 31.55 -14.01 21.73
N ALA A 167 31.50 -13.52 22.97
CA ALA A 167 30.36 -13.70 23.87
C ALA A 167 29.75 -12.35 24.26
N HIS A 168 28.42 -12.31 24.39
CA HIS A 168 27.68 -11.17 24.91
C HIS A 168 26.91 -11.63 26.16
N VAL A 169 27.31 -11.10 27.32
CA VAL A 169 26.81 -11.48 28.64
C VAL A 169 25.95 -10.35 29.19
N VAL A 170 24.68 -10.63 29.44
CA VAL A 170 23.71 -9.70 30.04
C VAL A 170 23.49 -10.07 31.50
N THR A 171 23.86 -9.20 32.45
CA THR A 171 23.64 -9.45 33.88
C THR A 171 23.64 -8.14 34.70
N ALA A 172 23.21 -8.25 35.97
CA ALA A 172 23.14 -7.15 36.93
C ALA A 172 24.22 -7.21 38.02
N ASN A 173 24.84 -8.39 38.21
CA ASN A 173 25.73 -8.69 39.33
C ASN A 173 27.16 -8.94 38.83
N GLN A 174 28.12 -8.17 39.34
CA GLN A 174 29.54 -8.27 39.02
C GLN A 174 30.10 -9.68 39.30
N ARG A 175 29.68 -10.32 40.40
CA ARG A 175 30.08 -11.70 40.74
C ARG A 175 29.55 -12.72 39.71
N THR A 176 28.31 -12.54 39.25
CA THR A 176 27.74 -13.41 38.21
C THR A 176 28.50 -13.24 36.90
N PHE A 177 28.84 -12.00 36.52
CA PHE A 177 29.68 -11.74 35.36
C PHE A 177 31.05 -12.42 35.46
N GLU A 178 31.76 -12.29 36.58
CA GLU A 178 33.08 -12.91 36.81
C GLU A 178 33.04 -14.45 36.71
N LEU A 179 32.01 -15.08 37.31
CA LEU A 179 31.82 -16.52 37.21
C LEU A 179 31.58 -16.97 35.76
N VAL A 180 30.71 -16.26 35.03
CA VAL A 180 30.43 -16.55 33.61
C VAL A 180 31.65 -16.30 32.74
N GLN A 181 32.41 -15.22 32.99
CA GLN A 181 33.64 -14.89 32.28
C GLN A 181 34.70 -15.99 32.48
N LEU A 182 34.89 -16.47 33.71
CA LEU A 182 35.81 -17.58 34.01
C LEU A 182 35.40 -18.87 33.28
N ALA A 183 34.10 -19.17 33.20
CA ALA A 183 33.59 -20.32 32.46
C ALA A 183 33.84 -20.20 30.95
N LEU A 184 33.58 -19.03 30.36
CA LEU A 184 33.86 -18.74 28.95
C LEU A 184 35.36 -18.85 28.61
N VAL A 185 36.24 -18.32 29.46
CA VAL A 185 37.70 -18.46 29.32
C VAL A 185 38.13 -19.92 29.42
N SER A 186 37.57 -20.68 30.37
CA SER A 186 37.83 -22.12 30.50
C SER A 186 37.31 -22.93 29.30
N SER A 187 36.38 -22.36 28.52
CA SER A 187 35.85 -22.95 27.28
C SER A 187 36.64 -22.56 26.02
N GLY A 188 37.74 -21.81 26.18
CA GLY A 188 38.65 -21.40 25.11
C GLY A 188 38.36 -20.03 24.48
N LEU A 189 37.38 -19.26 24.98
CA LEU A 189 37.15 -17.89 24.49
C LEU A 189 37.98 -16.90 25.31
N PRO A 190 38.93 -16.13 24.72
CA PRO A 190 39.77 -15.22 25.48
C PRO A 190 38.93 -14.12 26.14
N SER A 191 39.37 -13.63 27.31
CA SER A 191 38.66 -12.57 28.05
C SER A 191 38.52 -11.26 27.26
N SER A 192 39.42 -11.04 26.29
CA SER A 192 39.37 -9.94 25.32
C SER A 192 38.30 -10.09 24.23
N ALA A 193 37.51 -11.17 24.23
CA ALA A 193 36.38 -11.43 23.34
C ALA A 193 35.03 -11.57 24.10
N ILE A 194 35.00 -11.14 25.38
CA ILE A 194 33.81 -11.22 26.24
C ILE A 194 33.27 -9.82 26.49
N ASN A 195 32.01 -9.61 26.13
CA ASN A 195 31.32 -8.34 26.18
C ASN A 195 30.24 -8.34 27.27
N LEU A 196 30.09 -7.22 27.99
CA LEU A 196 29.14 -7.08 29.10
C LEU A 196 28.06 -6.04 28.78
N ALA A 197 26.80 -6.49 28.75
CA ALA A 197 25.63 -5.62 28.83
C ALA A 197 25.12 -5.60 30.28
N VAL A 198 25.09 -4.41 30.88
CA VAL A 198 24.68 -4.22 32.28
C VAL A 198 23.17 -4.03 32.35
N VAL A 199 22.50 -4.81 33.20
CA VAL A 199 21.14 -4.49 33.65
C VAL A 199 21.24 -3.70 34.96
N PRO A 200 20.99 -2.38 34.97
CA PRO A 200 21.27 -1.52 36.11
C PRO A 200 20.37 -1.83 37.31
N SER A 201 20.95 -2.32 38.40
CA SER A 201 20.22 -2.66 39.62
C SER A 201 19.79 -1.45 40.46
N ASP A 202 20.28 -0.25 40.15
CA ASP A 202 19.88 1.02 40.80
C ASP A 202 18.54 1.56 40.28
N ILE A 203 18.08 1.11 39.10
CA ILE A 203 16.79 1.54 38.54
C ILE A 203 15.68 0.71 39.19
N GLY A 204 15.00 1.33 40.16
CA GLY A 204 13.93 0.72 40.94
C GLY A 204 12.82 0.13 40.07
N GLY A 205 12.33 -1.04 40.47
CA GLY A 205 11.30 -1.81 39.77
C GLY A 205 11.83 -2.89 38.83
N LEU A 206 13.01 -2.72 38.21
CA LEU A 206 13.48 -3.65 37.16
C LEU A 206 13.50 -5.13 37.61
N PHE A 207 13.97 -5.42 38.83
CA PHE A 207 14.02 -6.79 39.35
C PHE A 207 12.81 -7.19 40.20
N ASP A 208 12.04 -6.21 40.68
CA ASP A 208 11.01 -6.40 41.70
C ASP A 208 9.60 -6.46 41.07
N ASP A 209 9.44 -5.93 39.85
CA ASP A 209 8.18 -5.88 39.11
C ASP A 209 8.03 -6.98 38.04
N TRP A 210 8.91 -7.99 38.04
CA TRP A 210 8.92 -9.07 37.02
C TRP A 210 9.15 -8.54 35.58
N THR A 211 10.09 -7.60 35.43
CA THR A 211 10.42 -6.99 34.13
C THR A 211 10.85 -8.04 33.11
N HIS A 212 10.35 -7.90 31.90
CA HIS A 212 10.77 -8.69 30.76
C HIS A 212 11.80 -7.91 29.94
N PHE A 213 12.91 -8.57 29.63
CA PHE A 213 14.00 -8.06 28.84
C PHE A 213 14.09 -8.83 27.51
N GLU A 214 14.65 -8.18 26.51
CA GLU A 214 15.11 -8.82 25.28
C GLU A 214 16.53 -8.35 24.95
N THR A 215 17.17 -8.96 23.97
CA THR A 215 18.37 -8.40 23.34
C THR A 215 18.26 -8.58 21.85
N VAL A 216 18.39 -7.46 21.13
CA VAL A 216 18.20 -7.37 19.69
C VAL A 216 19.55 -7.09 19.03
N LEU A 217 19.92 -7.96 18.09
CA LEU A 217 20.91 -7.68 17.07
C LEU A 217 20.22 -6.93 15.93
N ARG A 218 20.70 -5.71 15.69
CA ARG A 218 20.28 -4.87 14.57
C ARG A 218 21.38 -4.92 13.51
N LEU A 219 21.03 -5.18 12.26
CA LEU A 219 21.95 -5.39 11.13
C LEU A 219 21.53 -4.50 9.96
N PHE A 220 22.42 -3.69 9.41
CA PHE A 220 22.10 -2.79 8.30
C PHE A 220 23.08 -2.93 7.15
N ARG A 221 22.51 -3.20 5.96
CA ARG A 221 23.19 -3.27 4.65
C ARG A 221 24.45 -4.15 4.67
N PHE A 222 24.27 -5.44 4.41
CA PHE A 222 25.39 -6.33 4.12
C PHE A 222 26.09 -5.90 2.82
N ALA A 223 27.41 -5.86 2.84
CA ALA A 223 28.23 -5.68 1.64
C ALA A 223 28.06 -6.86 0.66
N ASN A 224 27.77 -8.06 1.19
CA ASN A 224 27.33 -9.23 0.44
C ASN A 224 26.03 -9.78 1.04
N GLN A 225 24.91 -9.60 0.34
CA GLN A 225 23.60 -10.05 0.84
C GLN A 225 23.53 -11.56 1.06
N SER A 226 24.21 -12.38 0.24
CA SER A 226 24.17 -13.84 0.38
C SER A 226 24.91 -14.34 1.63
N GLU A 227 26.01 -13.68 2.01
CA GLU A 227 26.66 -13.92 3.31
C GLU A 227 25.78 -13.46 4.47
N GLY A 228 25.12 -12.30 4.31
CA GLY A 228 24.16 -11.79 5.28
C GLY A 228 22.99 -12.75 5.52
N ASP A 229 22.37 -13.25 4.45
CA ASP A 229 21.31 -14.24 4.54
C ASP A 229 21.81 -15.53 5.20
N ALA A 230 23.01 -16.02 4.85
CA ALA A 230 23.60 -17.20 5.50
C ALA A 230 23.81 -16.98 7.01
N TYR A 231 24.22 -15.78 7.43
CA TYR A 231 24.39 -15.40 8.83
C TYR A 231 23.06 -15.29 9.58
N LEU A 232 22.01 -14.75 8.95
CA LEU A 232 20.67 -14.66 9.54
C LEU A 232 20.03 -16.03 9.76
N HIS A 233 20.36 -17.01 8.92
CA HIS A 233 19.90 -18.39 9.05
C HIS A 233 20.84 -19.25 9.91
N SER A 234 21.96 -18.73 10.45
CA SER A 234 22.91 -19.52 11.26
C SER A 234 22.57 -19.54 12.75
N HIS A 235 22.96 -20.63 13.42
CA HIS A 235 22.55 -20.92 14.80
C HIS A 235 23.51 -20.30 15.82
N HIS A 236 23.13 -19.15 16.40
CA HIS A 236 23.85 -18.50 17.50
C HIS A 236 23.22 -18.88 18.85
N PRO A 237 23.82 -19.74 19.68
CA PRO A 237 23.18 -20.24 20.90
C PRO A 237 23.09 -19.19 22.01
N VAL A 238 21.96 -19.22 22.71
CA VAL A 238 21.64 -18.37 23.87
C VAL A 238 21.40 -19.25 25.09
N TYR A 239 21.98 -18.88 26.23
CA TYR A 239 21.84 -19.61 27.49
C TYR A 239 21.26 -18.70 28.56
N TYR A 240 20.29 -19.22 29.31
CA TYR A 240 19.93 -18.65 30.60
C TYR A 240 20.74 -19.35 31.68
N ILE A 241 21.60 -18.60 32.37
CA ILE A 241 22.49 -19.06 33.41
C ILE A 241 21.98 -18.59 34.76
N ARG A 242 21.77 -19.53 35.69
CA ARG A 242 21.56 -19.24 37.10
C ARG A 242 22.85 -19.40 37.87
N ALA A 243 23.28 -18.36 38.57
CA ALA A 243 24.36 -18.45 39.54
C ALA A 243 23.86 -18.96 40.89
N ALA A 244 24.76 -19.57 41.66
CA ALA A 244 24.52 -19.82 43.08
C ALA A 244 24.38 -18.48 43.83
N HIS A 245 23.34 -18.37 44.67
CA HIS A 245 23.04 -17.15 45.41
C HIS A 245 24.25 -16.61 46.17
N GLY A 246 24.38 -15.29 46.18
CA GLY A 246 25.53 -14.60 46.75
C GLY A 246 25.22 -13.17 47.13
N GLU A 247 26.25 -12.46 47.57
CA GLU A 247 26.19 -11.02 47.72
C GLU A 247 25.96 -10.37 46.34
N VAL A 248 24.95 -9.49 46.27
CA VAL A 248 24.65 -8.72 45.05
C VAL A 248 25.65 -7.58 44.98
N SER A 249 26.69 -7.75 44.15
CA SER A 249 27.64 -6.69 43.84
C SER A 249 27.13 -5.94 42.60
N PRO A 250 26.54 -4.74 42.75
CA PRO A 250 25.86 -4.07 41.66
C PRO A 250 26.84 -3.58 40.59
N LEU A 251 26.54 -3.85 39.33
CA LEU A 251 27.28 -3.28 38.20
C LEU A 251 26.96 -1.79 38.05
N PRO A 252 27.95 -0.95 37.66
CA PRO A 252 27.72 0.48 37.46
C PRO A 252 26.74 0.72 36.31
N THR A 253 25.75 1.60 36.52
CA THR A 253 24.78 1.97 35.48
C THR A 253 25.51 2.45 34.22
N PRO A 254 25.11 1.98 33.03
CA PRO A 254 25.60 2.57 31.79
C PRO A 254 25.33 4.07 31.68
N VAL A 255 26.21 4.76 30.96
CA VAL A 255 26.09 6.16 30.60
C VAL A 255 26.14 6.26 29.09
N TYR A 256 25.16 6.94 28.49
CA TYR A 256 25.15 7.23 27.06
C TYR A 256 26.35 8.09 26.69
N LYS A 257 27.17 7.60 25.76
CA LYS A 257 28.29 8.37 25.22
C LYS A 257 27.94 9.07 23.91
N GLY A 258 28.41 10.31 23.80
CA GLY A 258 28.37 11.08 22.57
C GLY A 258 29.03 10.35 21.40
N ARG A 259 28.46 10.48 20.21
CA ARG A 259 28.87 9.81 18.97
C ARG A 259 29.69 10.76 18.12
N HIS A 260 30.97 10.87 18.46
CA HIS A 260 31.93 11.68 17.72
C HIS A 260 33.02 10.81 17.11
N HIS A 261 33.04 10.70 15.78
CA HIS A 261 34.24 10.27 15.06
C HIS A 261 35.05 11.51 14.65
N PRO A 262 36.39 11.55 14.81
CA PRO A 262 37.19 12.74 14.51
C PRO A 262 37.08 13.24 13.06
N GLU A 263 36.80 12.33 12.12
CA GLU A 263 36.69 12.62 10.69
C GLU A 263 35.26 12.94 10.22
N SER A 264 34.26 12.87 11.12
CA SER A 264 32.88 13.17 10.75
C SER A 264 32.62 14.67 10.62
N VAL A 265 31.95 15.04 9.53
CA VAL A 265 31.49 16.41 9.30
C VAL A 265 30.49 16.83 10.39
N ARG A 266 30.67 18.05 10.92
CA ARG A 266 29.68 18.72 11.78
C ARG A 266 28.67 19.46 10.90
N GLU A 267 27.43 19.00 10.89
CA GLU A 267 26.39 19.61 10.05
C GLU A 267 26.03 21.05 10.42
N GLY A 268 26.27 21.50 11.66
CA GLY A 268 25.96 22.89 12.08
C GLY A 268 26.54 23.98 11.17
N GLY A 269 27.66 23.71 10.47
CA GLY A 269 28.24 24.60 9.46
C GLY A 269 27.55 24.59 8.08
N LEU A 270 26.63 23.66 7.83
CA LEU A 270 25.96 23.44 6.53
C LEU A 270 24.56 24.07 6.45
N GLN A 271 24.03 24.66 7.54
CA GLN A 271 22.65 25.13 7.63
C GLN A 271 22.26 26.08 6.48
N ALA A 272 23.10 27.07 6.18
CA ALA A 272 22.87 28.02 5.10
C ALA A 272 22.96 27.39 3.70
N GLU A 273 23.82 26.38 3.51
CA GLU A 273 23.95 25.63 2.25
C GLU A 273 22.70 24.76 2.02
N PHE A 274 22.19 24.12 3.08
CA PHE A 274 20.96 23.33 3.06
C PHE A 274 19.70 24.17 2.78
N GLU A 275 19.59 25.35 3.39
CA GLU A 275 18.49 26.28 3.08
C GLU A 275 18.53 26.80 1.63
N ALA A 276 19.73 27.07 1.11
CA ALA A 276 19.90 27.46 -0.29
C ALA A 276 19.57 26.31 -1.26
N TYR A 277 19.90 25.07 -0.89
CA TYR A 277 19.51 23.86 -1.62
C TYR A 277 17.98 23.70 -1.64
N ASN A 278 17.32 23.80 -0.49
CA ASN A 278 15.87 23.62 -0.38
C ASN A 278 15.07 24.64 -1.21
N ARG A 279 15.50 25.92 -1.26
CA ARG A 279 14.86 26.93 -2.14
C ARG A 279 14.94 26.55 -3.62
N LYS A 280 16.14 26.20 -4.10
CA LYS A 280 16.37 25.77 -5.50
C LYS A 280 15.61 24.49 -5.85
N MET A 281 15.43 23.59 -4.89
CA MET A 281 14.63 22.38 -5.06
C MET A 281 13.15 22.73 -5.28
N LEU A 282 12.56 23.59 -4.44
CA LEU A 282 11.16 24.01 -4.61
C LEU A 282 10.91 24.73 -5.95
N GLU A 283 11.85 25.59 -6.38
CA GLU A 283 11.78 26.24 -7.69
C GLU A 283 11.72 25.20 -8.84
N ARG A 284 12.55 24.18 -8.80
CA ARG A 284 12.58 23.08 -9.80
C ARG A 284 11.33 22.21 -9.75
N VAL A 285 10.83 21.90 -8.56
CA VAL A 285 9.60 21.11 -8.41
C VAL A 285 8.39 21.89 -8.91
N GLY A 286 8.34 23.20 -8.67
CA GLY A 286 7.29 24.08 -9.20
C GLY A 286 7.29 24.08 -10.73
N GLN A 287 8.45 24.29 -11.34
CA GLN A 287 8.63 24.22 -12.80
C GLN A 287 8.21 22.85 -13.37
N ALA A 288 8.63 21.75 -12.75
CA ALA A 288 8.31 20.39 -13.21
C ALA A 288 6.81 20.05 -13.15
N LEU A 289 6.06 20.68 -12.25
CA LEU A 289 4.62 20.48 -12.06
C LEU A 289 3.75 21.60 -12.69
N SER A 290 4.36 22.60 -13.33
CA SER A 290 3.71 23.86 -13.76
C SER A 290 2.92 24.52 -12.63
N ARG A 291 3.49 24.58 -11.42
CA ARG A 291 2.90 25.20 -10.21
C ARG A 291 3.83 26.27 -9.65
N GLU A 292 3.27 27.34 -9.09
CA GLU A 292 4.06 28.26 -8.28
C GLU A 292 4.19 27.69 -6.85
N LEU A 293 5.43 27.48 -6.39
CA LEU A 293 5.75 27.04 -5.02
C LEU A 293 6.43 28.09 -4.09
N PRO A 294 6.45 29.42 -4.36
CA PRO A 294 7.02 30.35 -3.39
C PRO A 294 6.15 30.37 -2.12
N SER A 295 6.80 30.47 -0.96
CA SER A 295 6.20 30.57 0.38
C SER A 295 5.58 29.32 1.04
N VAL A 296 5.70 28.11 0.47
CA VAL A 296 5.31 26.88 1.18
C VAL A 296 6.16 26.71 2.46
N PRO A 297 5.55 26.68 3.66
CA PRO A 297 6.31 26.53 4.91
C PRO A 297 6.85 25.10 5.05
N ALA A 298 8.13 24.98 5.36
CA ALA A 298 8.73 23.71 5.73
C ALA A 298 8.32 23.32 7.15
N LEU A 299 7.75 22.14 7.32
CA LEU A 299 7.57 21.51 8.63
C LEU A 299 8.94 21.00 9.10
N PRO A 300 9.53 21.55 10.19
CA PRO A 300 10.78 21.04 10.72
C PRO A 300 10.54 19.71 11.44
N PHE A 301 11.30 18.69 11.07
CA PHE A 301 11.33 17.44 11.81
C PHE A 301 12.46 17.55 12.85
N ALA A 302 12.09 17.62 14.12
CA ALA A 302 13.03 17.56 15.22
C ALA A 302 13.27 16.09 15.60
N PRO A 303 14.49 15.73 16.04
CA PRO A 303 14.75 14.40 16.58
C PRO A 303 14.01 14.21 17.91
N LEU A 304 13.11 13.23 17.94
CA LEU A 304 12.52 12.66 19.14
C LEU A 304 13.60 11.85 19.88
N MET A 305 14.31 12.55 20.76
CA MET A 305 15.36 11.96 21.60
C MET A 305 14.74 11.47 22.91
N ILE A 306 14.64 10.16 23.06
CA ILE A 306 14.38 9.51 24.34
C ILE A 306 15.68 8.83 24.75
N GLN A 307 16.02 8.90 26.04
CA GLN A 307 17.13 8.15 26.64
C GLN A 307 16.52 7.13 27.58
N GLY A 308 16.66 5.84 27.28
CA GLY A 308 15.92 4.76 27.92
C GLY A 308 16.16 4.67 29.42
N LEU A 309 17.43 4.77 29.82
CA LEU A 309 17.81 4.87 31.23
C LEU A 309 17.29 6.12 31.95
N GLN A 310 17.01 7.21 31.23
CA GLN A 310 16.35 8.39 31.80
C GLN A 310 14.84 8.17 31.90
N CYS A 311 14.23 7.61 30.85
CA CYS A 311 12.81 7.27 30.79
C CYS A 311 12.42 6.26 31.89
N LEU A 312 13.19 5.19 32.08
CA LEU A 312 12.99 4.19 33.14
C LEU A 312 13.13 4.76 34.57
N ARG A 313 13.81 5.89 34.74
CA ARG A 313 13.93 6.63 36.01
C ARG A 313 12.81 7.64 36.23
N GLN A 314 12.09 8.07 35.19
CA GLN A 314 11.04 9.07 35.25
C GLN A 314 9.66 8.40 35.17
N GLU A 315 9.04 8.16 36.33
CA GLU A 315 7.69 7.58 36.40
C GLU A 315 6.67 8.42 35.61
N GLY A 316 5.77 7.74 34.90
CA GLY A 316 4.79 8.37 34.00
C GLY A 316 5.32 8.69 32.59
N THR A 317 6.61 8.47 32.31
CA THR A 317 7.15 8.60 30.94
C THR A 317 6.93 7.30 30.17
N GLU A 318 6.46 7.40 28.92
CA GLU A 318 6.38 6.28 27.98
C GLU A 318 7.67 6.17 27.19
N CYS A 319 8.35 5.02 27.28
CA CYS A 319 9.55 4.73 26.51
C CYS A 319 9.21 4.11 25.14
N LEU A 320 9.90 4.53 24.08
CA LEU A 320 9.56 4.24 22.66
C LEU A 320 10.55 3.32 21.92
N GLY A 321 11.18 2.39 22.64
CA GLY A 321 12.24 1.55 22.07
C GLY A 321 13.47 2.36 21.71
N ASP A 322 13.73 3.40 22.49
CA ASP A 322 14.80 4.35 22.21
C ASP A 322 16.13 3.64 22.09
N CYS A 323 17.01 4.26 21.34
CA CYS A 323 18.32 3.72 21.06
C CYS A 323 19.29 4.89 20.90
N PRO A 324 20.46 4.88 21.54
CA PRO A 324 21.44 5.96 21.38
C PRO A 324 22.00 6.04 19.95
N ASP A 325 21.68 5.05 19.11
CA ASP A 325 21.94 4.86 17.68
C ASP A 325 20.71 5.19 16.81
N ALA A 326 19.64 5.75 17.36
CA ALA A 326 18.45 6.04 16.58
C ALA A 326 17.79 7.33 17.09
N ALA A 327 17.99 8.43 16.36
CA ALA A 327 17.09 9.56 16.48
C ALA A 327 15.90 9.35 15.55
N TYR A 328 14.71 9.29 16.14
CA TYR A 328 13.44 9.17 15.41
C TYR A 328 12.97 10.57 15.05
N PHE A 329 12.67 10.82 13.78
CA PHE A 329 12.17 12.10 13.31
C PHE A 329 10.67 11.97 13.08
N GLY A 330 9.90 12.50 14.03
CA GLY A 330 8.51 12.86 13.83
C GLY A 330 8.38 14.38 13.62
N PRO A 331 7.20 14.88 13.20
CA PRO A 331 6.84 16.23 13.58
C PRO A 331 6.87 16.30 15.12
N ASN A 332 7.26 17.46 15.67
CA ASN A 332 7.20 17.65 17.12
C ASN A 332 5.82 17.24 17.62
N VAL A 333 5.77 16.36 18.62
CA VAL A 333 4.54 16.05 19.36
C VAL A 333 4.20 17.28 20.21
N LEU A 334 3.69 18.31 19.55
CA LEU A 334 2.86 19.32 20.19
C LEU A 334 1.62 18.56 20.66
N GLU A 335 1.23 18.73 21.93
CA GLU A 335 0.13 17.97 22.55
C GLU A 335 -1.21 18.09 21.81
N GLU A 336 -1.35 19.09 20.92
CA GLU A 336 -2.56 19.43 20.19
C GLU A 336 -2.55 19.03 18.70
N SER A 337 -1.42 18.61 18.12
CA SER A 337 -1.35 18.23 16.70
C SER A 337 -1.50 16.72 16.53
N ASP A 338 -2.60 16.26 15.92
CA ASP A 338 -2.68 14.86 15.48
C ASP A 338 -1.65 14.64 14.37
N VAL A 339 -0.59 13.93 14.74
CA VAL A 339 0.54 13.60 13.88
C VAL A 339 0.07 12.87 12.61
N ILE A 340 -1.04 12.11 12.67
CA ILE A 340 -1.53 11.37 11.51
C ILE A 340 -2.24 12.25 10.49
N ASP A 341 -2.97 13.31 10.90
CA ASP A 341 -3.61 14.24 9.95
C ASP A 341 -2.58 15.03 9.13
N MET A 342 -1.43 15.35 9.73
CA MET A 342 -0.30 15.96 9.02
C MET A 342 0.32 15.02 7.96
N LEU A 343 0.17 13.71 8.14
CA LEU A 343 0.80 12.67 7.34
C LEU A 343 -0.20 11.98 6.39
N ASN A 344 -1.49 12.28 6.50
CA ASN A 344 -2.52 11.86 5.55
C ASN A 344 -2.31 12.54 4.19
N MET A 345 -2.31 11.75 3.12
CA MET A 345 -2.09 12.21 1.75
C MET A 345 -3.23 11.75 0.86
N SER A 346 -3.80 12.67 0.09
CA SER A 346 -4.75 12.37 -0.99
C SER A 346 -4.02 11.92 -2.28
N GLU A 347 -4.79 11.65 -3.34
CA GLU A 347 -4.23 11.49 -4.71
C GLU A 347 -3.56 12.77 -5.22
N GLU A 348 -3.93 13.96 -4.71
CA GLU A 348 -3.36 15.25 -5.12
C GLU A 348 -2.32 15.80 -4.13
N ASP A 349 -1.95 15.04 -3.08
CA ASP A 349 -0.87 15.41 -2.17
C ASP A 349 0.50 14.94 -2.69
N LEU A 350 1.51 15.79 -2.48
CA LEU A 350 2.93 15.54 -2.70
C LEU A 350 3.71 15.97 -1.45
N HIS A 351 4.40 15.02 -0.82
CA HIS A 351 5.29 15.25 0.30
C HIS A 351 6.74 15.26 -0.19
N LEU A 352 7.49 16.33 0.07
CA LEU A 352 8.92 16.43 -0.23
C LEU A 352 9.72 16.39 1.07
N ILE A 353 10.56 15.38 1.25
CA ILE A 353 11.43 15.26 2.43
C ILE A 353 12.86 15.57 2.00
N SER A 354 13.45 16.60 2.59
CA SER A 354 14.83 17.03 2.33
C SER A 354 15.71 16.82 3.56
N LEU A 355 16.92 16.28 3.34
CA LEU A 355 17.83 15.82 4.38
C LEU A 355 19.31 15.91 3.95
N VAL A 356 20.21 15.76 4.91
CA VAL A 356 21.67 15.77 4.69
C VAL A 356 22.14 14.39 4.21
N ASN A 357 22.97 14.35 3.16
CA ASN A 357 23.51 13.12 2.60
C ASN A 357 24.76 12.67 3.37
N HIS A 358 24.54 12.00 4.50
CA HIS A 358 25.58 11.57 5.43
C HIS A 358 26.68 10.72 4.79
N ARG A 359 26.34 9.88 3.79
CA ARG A 359 27.29 9.01 3.09
C ARG A 359 28.39 9.79 2.38
N LEU A 360 28.05 10.88 1.69
CA LEU A 360 29.05 11.71 0.99
C LEU A 360 29.86 12.61 1.92
N LEU A 361 29.34 12.87 3.12
CA LEU A 361 30.02 13.68 4.13
C LEU A 361 30.94 12.86 5.04
N ASN A 362 31.08 11.55 4.82
CA ASN A 362 31.78 10.63 5.72
C ASN A 362 31.33 10.79 7.19
N ALA A 363 30.05 11.12 7.39
CA ALA A 363 29.48 11.21 8.73
C ALA A 363 29.38 9.79 9.29
N SER A 364 29.69 9.63 10.58
CA SER A 364 29.68 8.34 11.29
C SER A 364 28.26 7.82 11.56
N THR A 365 27.30 8.17 10.70
CA THR A 365 25.87 8.03 10.94
C THR A 365 25.09 7.84 9.65
N TYR A 366 23.99 7.09 9.71
CA TYR A 366 23.11 6.84 8.56
C TYR A 366 21.75 7.53 8.71
N GLY A 367 21.16 7.93 7.57
CA GLY A 367 19.81 8.46 7.48
C GLY A 367 18.91 7.51 6.68
N SER A 368 17.68 7.32 7.12
CA SER A 368 16.66 6.49 6.46
C SER A 368 15.30 7.19 6.52
N VAL A 369 14.45 6.99 5.52
CA VAL A 369 13.11 7.58 5.46
C VAL A 369 12.11 6.44 5.26
N ALA A 370 11.17 6.29 6.18
CA ALA A 370 10.21 5.19 6.14
C ALA A 370 8.77 5.69 5.98
N VAL A 371 8.05 5.05 5.06
CA VAL A 371 6.60 5.19 4.91
C VAL A 371 5.93 4.08 5.70
N LEU A 372 5.07 4.45 6.66
CA LEU A 372 4.44 3.53 7.60
C LEU A 372 2.92 3.48 7.41
N LYS A 373 2.38 2.30 7.72
CA LYS A 373 0.96 1.98 7.65
C LYS A 373 0.35 1.90 9.06
N SER A 374 -0.31 2.96 9.51
CA SER A 374 -1.23 2.86 10.63
C SER A 374 -2.57 2.24 10.18
N SER A 375 -3.36 1.77 11.13
CA SER A 375 -4.80 1.46 10.96
C SER A 375 -5.67 2.18 11.99
N GLN A 376 -5.08 3.11 12.76
CA GLN A 376 -5.78 4.00 13.68
C GLN A 376 -5.43 5.46 13.40
N PRO A 377 -6.36 6.41 13.64
CA PRO A 377 -6.13 7.83 13.39
C PRO A 377 -5.20 8.47 14.42
N THR A 378 -4.89 7.83 15.56
CA THR A 378 -3.99 8.38 16.57
C THR A 378 -2.69 7.59 16.70
N LEU A 379 -1.56 8.30 16.70
CA LEU A 379 -0.24 7.74 17.05
C LEU A 379 -0.11 7.61 18.57
N SER A 380 -0.82 6.64 19.16
CA SER A 380 -0.56 6.25 20.54
C SER A 380 0.82 5.61 20.65
N LYS A 381 1.65 6.18 21.52
CA LYS A 381 3.02 5.74 21.85
C LYS A 381 3.12 4.26 22.22
N THR A 382 2.06 3.70 22.79
CA THR A 382 1.95 2.29 23.21
C THR A 382 1.27 1.37 22.17
N HIS A 383 0.71 1.93 21.09
CA HIS A 383 -0.04 1.18 20.06
C HIS A 383 0.45 1.46 18.63
N MET A 384 1.72 1.86 18.44
CA MET A 384 2.28 2.07 17.10
C MET A 384 2.21 0.78 16.26
N SER A 385 1.42 0.83 15.18
CA SER A 385 1.45 -0.18 14.12
C SER A 385 2.50 0.24 13.07
N ILE A 386 3.79 0.10 13.40
CA ILE A 386 4.91 0.22 12.45
C ILE A 386 4.92 -0.98 11.48
N ARG A 387 3.96 -1.06 10.56
CA ARG A 387 4.14 -1.89 9.37
C ARG A 387 5.15 -1.20 8.46
N ALA A 388 6.37 -1.72 8.47
CA ALA A 388 7.37 -1.41 7.47
C ALA A 388 6.84 -1.90 6.10
N THR A 389 6.44 -0.96 5.26
CA THR A 389 5.85 -1.26 3.96
C THR A 389 6.93 -1.82 3.01
N SER A 390 6.54 -2.53 1.95
CA SER A 390 7.45 -2.81 0.81
C SER A 390 7.87 -1.52 0.08
N LEU A 391 7.10 -0.45 0.30
CA LEU A 391 7.45 0.95 0.03
C LEU A 391 8.45 1.55 1.01
N GLY A 392 9.02 0.71 1.87
CA GLY A 392 10.23 0.95 2.62
C GLY A 392 11.32 1.47 1.72
N VAL A 393 11.36 2.79 1.59
CA VAL A 393 12.41 3.53 0.93
C VAL A 393 13.70 3.16 1.64
N THR A 394 14.38 2.17 1.04
CA THR A 394 15.79 1.95 1.26
C THR A 394 16.44 3.31 1.23
N SER A 395 17.15 3.66 2.31
CA SER A 395 18.25 4.63 2.27
C SER A 395 18.86 4.61 0.86
N PHE A 396 18.51 5.60 0.04
CA PHE A 396 18.86 5.53 -1.37
C PHE A 396 20.35 5.77 -1.49
N ASP A 397 20.96 5.17 -2.51
CA ASP A 397 22.26 5.60 -2.97
C ASP A 397 22.06 6.94 -3.69
N PHE A 398 21.96 7.98 -2.87
CA PHE A 398 21.70 9.35 -3.29
C PHE A 398 22.76 9.81 -4.31
N PRO A 399 22.40 10.68 -5.27
CA PRO A 399 23.35 11.28 -6.20
C PRO A 399 24.47 12.05 -5.46
N GLN A 400 25.54 12.42 -6.17
CA GLN A 400 26.78 13.02 -5.66
C GLN A 400 26.63 14.46 -5.08
N HIS A 401 25.58 14.74 -4.31
CA HIS A 401 25.30 16.03 -3.68
C HIS A 401 25.13 15.90 -2.16
N ARG A 402 25.65 16.88 -1.40
CA ARG A 402 25.67 16.91 0.09
C ARG A 402 24.29 16.88 0.76
N PHE A 403 23.24 17.16 0.00
CA PHE A 403 21.85 17.13 0.43
C PHE A 403 21.03 16.41 -0.63
N ALA A 404 19.96 15.76 -0.19
CA ALA A 404 19.01 15.07 -1.05
C ALA A 404 17.58 15.46 -0.68
N THR A 405 16.69 15.44 -1.67
CA THR A 405 15.24 15.55 -1.50
C THR A 405 14.59 14.37 -2.18
N TRP A 406 13.68 13.71 -1.46
CA TRP A 406 12.85 12.64 -1.99
C TRP A 406 11.38 13.05 -2.00
N ALA A 407 10.67 12.65 -3.05
CA ALA A 407 9.24 12.90 -3.20
C ALA A 407 8.41 11.66 -2.87
N PHE A 408 7.28 11.87 -2.20
CA PHE A 408 6.26 10.86 -1.94
C PHE A 408 4.93 11.40 -2.45
N THR A 409 4.22 10.62 -3.25
CA THR A 409 2.89 10.99 -3.79
C THR A 409 2.07 9.74 -4.02
N ARG A 410 0.74 9.80 -3.93
CA ARG A 410 -0.15 8.70 -4.35
C ARG A 410 -0.38 8.70 -5.88
N ASN A 411 0.09 9.71 -6.60
CA ASN A 411 -0.15 9.89 -8.02
C ASN A 411 1.09 9.60 -8.85
N ALA A 412 1.05 8.51 -9.63
CA ALA A 412 2.15 8.09 -10.49
C ALA A 412 2.52 9.15 -11.54
N GLU A 413 1.55 9.94 -12.00
CA GLU A 413 1.76 11.02 -12.96
C GLU A 413 2.57 12.18 -12.35
N VAL A 414 2.47 12.39 -11.03
CA VAL A 414 3.27 13.40 -10.31
C VAL A 414 4.73 12.92 -10.22
N CYS A 415 4.97 11.64 -9.89
CA CYS A 415 6.33 11.09 -9.93
C CYS A 415 6.97 11.16 -11.34
N GLU A 416 6.20 10.88 -12.40
CA GLU A 416 6.69 11.00 -13.78
C GLU A 416 7.07 12.46 -14.12
N GLN A 417 6.22 13.43 -13.75
CA GLN A 417 6.47 14.86 -13.99
C GLN A 417 7.67 15.39 -13.20
N LEU A 418 7.89 14.93 -11.96
CA LEU A 418 9.00 15.37 -11.13
C LEU A 418 10.38 15.04 -11.72
N GLY A 419 10.50 14.00 -12.57
CA GLY A 419 11.70 13.72 -13.36
C GLY A 419 13.02 13.81 -12.59
N GLN A 420 13.86 14.78 -12.94
CA GLN A 420 15.16 15.07 -12.29
C GLN A 420 15.11 16.25 -11.28
N ALA A 421 13.93 16.79 -10.95
CA ALA A 421 13.81 17.91 -10.02
C ALA A 421 14.17 17.54 -8.57
N VAL A 422 14.00 16.26 -8.23
CA VAL A 422 14.32 15.64 -6.93
C VAL A 422 15.28 14.47 -7.12
N ALA A 423 15.87 13.95 -6.04
CA ALA A 423 16.74 12.77 -6.11
C ALA A 423 15.96 11.49 -6.52
N GLY A 424 14.65 11.49 -6.30
CA GLY A 424 13.71 10.54 -6.87
C GLY A 424 12.32 10.68 -6.24
N CYS A 425 11.39 9.85 -6.70
CA CYS A 425 9.99 9.87 -6.26
C CYS A 425 9.47 8.45 -6.02
N SER A 426 8.72 8.27 -4.93
CA SER A 426 8.08 7.01 -4.55
C SER A 426 6.57 7.14 -4.60
N LEU A 427 5.94 6.22 -5.35
CA LEU A 427 4.49 6.10 -5.43
C LEU A 427 3.94 5.41 -4.19
N VAL A 428 3.17 6.13 -3.37
CA VAL A 428 2.49 5.61 -2.19
C VAL A 428 1.23 4.86 -2.60
N GLU A 429 1.18 3.54 -2.36
CA GLU A 429 0.06 2.67 -2.76
C GLU A 429 -0.81 2.30 -1.55
N ASP A 430 -2.12 2.15 -1.72
CA ASP A 430 -3.07 1.88 -0.62
C ASP A 430 -2.86 0.51 0.06
N SER A 431 -2.35 -0.48 -0.69
CA SER A 431 -1.85 -1.75 -0.11
C SER A 431 -0.83 -1.50 1.01
N HIS A 432 -0.09 -0.41 0.89
CA HIS A 432 0.94 0.04 1.81
C HIS A 432 0.45 1.12 2.79
N VAL A 433 -0.79 1.63 2.73
CA VAL A 433 -1.32 2.61 3.71
C VAL A 433 -2.83 2.45 3.91
N GLU A 434 -3.28 1.96 5.08
CA GLU A 434 -4.70 1.96 5.48
C GLU A 434 -5.08 3.29 6.17
N LEU A 435 -4.25 3.78 7.09
CA LEU A 435 -4.22 5.13 7.64
C LEU A 435 -2.75 5.60 7.78
N ALA A 436 -2.50 6.90 7.66
CA ALA A 436 -1.21 7.39 7.16
C ALA A 436 -0.20 7.84 8.23
N GLY A 437 1.08 7.55 8.00
CA GLY A 437 2.19 8.06 8.81
C GLY A 437 3.54 7.98 8.09
N TYR A 438 4.29 9.08 8.05
CA TYR A 438 5.72 9.07 7.72
C TYR A 438 6.55 9.17 9.02
N LEU A 439 7.57 8.33 9.16
CA LEU A 439 8.61 8.50 10.18
C LEU A 439 9.98 8.48 9.51
N THR A 440 10.75 9.53 9.75
CA THR A 440 12.14 9.62 9.28
C THR A 440 13.09 9.18 10.40
N TYR A 441 14.31 8.79 10.06
CA TYR A 441 15.32 8.24 10.96
C TYR A 441 16.67 8.87 10.64
N CYS A 442 17.45 9.29 11.63
CA CYS A 442 18.90 9.50 11.47
C CYS A 442 19.70 9.10 12.73
N GLU A 443 20.90 8.60 12.52
CA GLU A 443 22.03 8.61 13.47
C GLU A 443 22.50 10.02 13.88
N ARG A 444 22.51 10.47 15.16
CA ARG A 444 23.53 11.45 15.66
C ARG A 444 23.51 11.84 17.15
N ASP A 445 24.61 12.52 17.52
CA ASP A 445 24.82 13.38 18.70
C ASP A 445 24.18 14.77 18.52
N TRP A 446 23.87 15.47 19.62
CA TRP A 446 22.74 16.41 19.72
C TRP A 446 23.02 17.89 19.44
N GLN A 447 24.27 18.36 19.45
CA GLN A 447 24.57 19.80 19.42
C GLN A 447 24.63 20.43 18.01
N ASP A 448 24.98 19.65 16.99
CA ASP A 448 25.38 20.17 15.65
C ASP A 448 24.50 19.60 14.51
N LEU A 449 23.23 19.26 14.76
CA LEU A 449 22.30 18.59 13.81
C LEU A 449 21.48 19.58 12.97
N ILE A 450 21.31 19.29 11.67
CA ILE A 450 20.32 19.96 10.82
C ILE A 450 19.03 19.16 10.80
N SER A 451 17.91 19.77 11.20
CA SER A 451 16.58 19.17 11.06
C SER A 451 16.21 18.92 9.60
N ALA A 452 15.75 17.71 9.30
CA ALA A 452 15.08 17.38 8.05
C ALA A 452 13.85 18.30 7.83
N ARG A 453 13.54 18.56 6.56
CA ARG A 453 12.43 19.45 6.15
C ARG A 453 11.41 18.65 5.37
N LEU A 454 10.18 18.60 5.87
CA LEU A 454 9.02 18.13 5.10
C LEU A 454 8.29 19.34 4.51
N TYR A 455 8.01 19.29 3.22
CA TYR A 455 7.06 20.18 2.55
C TYR A 455 5.83 19.35 2.18
N ARG A 456 4.65 19.79 2.63
CA ARG A 456 3.36 19.24 2.20
C ARG A 456 2.79 20.14 1.11
N LEU A 457 2.65 19.59 -0.09
CA LEU A 457 2.09 20.26 -1.26
C LEU A 457 0.74 19.60 -1.57
N LYS A 458 -0.34 20.38 -1.55
CA LYS A 458 -1.63 19.97 -2.10
C LYS A 458 -1.74 20.58 -3.48
N LEU A 459 -1.65 19.74 -4.51
CA LEU A 459 -1.47 20.20 -5.88
C LEU A 459 -2.72 20.89 -6.43
N ASP A 460 -3.91 20.60 -5.90
CA ASP A 460 -5.17 21.25 -6.23
C ASP A 460 -5.29 22.67 -5.62
N GLU A 461 -4.79 22.87 -4.40
CA GLU A 461 -4.77 24.19 -3.73
C GLU A 461 -3.69 25.14 -4.29
N LEU A 462 -2.64 24.61 -4.92
CA LEU A 462 -1.54 25.41 -5.48
C LEU A 462 -1.92 26.04 -6.83
N PRO A 463 -1.64 27.33 -7.07
CA PRO A 463 -1.93 27.96 -8.36
C PRO A 463 -1.18 27.24 -9.50
N ALA A 464 -1.93 26.81 -10.50
CA ALA A 464 -1.36 26.39 -11.77
C ALA A 464 -0.80 27.61 -12.50
N GLN A 465 0.39 27.48 -13.07
CA GLN A 465 0.82 28.41 -14.11
C GLN A 465 -0.13 28.21 -15.30
N GLU A 466 -0.93 29.24 -15.62
CA GLU A 466 -1.83 29.21 -16.78
C GLU A 466 -1.01 29.19 -18.08
N HIS A 467 -0.64 27.99 -18.53
CA HIS A 467 -0.28 27.76 -19.93
C HIS A 467 -1.54 27.93 -20.78
N GLN A 468 -1.71 29.15 -21.31
CA GLN A 468 -2.82 29.50 -22.21
C GLN A 468 -2.83 28.64 -23.49
N ASP A 469 -1.70 28.01 -23.82
CA ASP A 469 -1.44 27.26 -25.05
C ASP A 469 -2.27 25.97 -25.19
N PHE A 470 -2.86 25.43 -24.11
CA PHE A 470 -3.61 24.16 -24.18
C PHE A 470 -5.04 24.28 -24.73
N VAL A 471 -5.56 25.51 -24.93
CA VAL A 471 -6.95 25.74 -25.37
C VAL A 471 -7.11 25.52 -26.89
N GLU A 472 -6.04 25.58 -27.67
CA GLU A 472 -6.09 25.40 -29.14
C GLU A 472 -6.24 23.93 -29.58
N ALA A 473 -6.17 22.99 -28.63
CA ALA A 473 -6.04 21.55 -28.82
C ALA A 473 -7.35 20.75 -28.82
N VAL A 474 -8.48 21.45 -28.77
CA VAL A 474 -9.82 20.89 -28.73
C VAL A 474 -10.02 19.90 -29.90
N PRO A 475 -10.73 18.76 -29.72
CA PRO A 475 -10.93 17.76 -30.76
C PRO A 475 -11.35 18.36 -32.11
N LYS A 476 -10.73 17.88 -33.20
CA LYS A 476 -10.88 18.44 -34.55
C LYS A 476 -12.37 18.55 -34.90
N ASN A 477 -12.82 19.79 -35.11
CA ASN A 477 -14.22 20.17 -35.25
C ASN A 477 -15.07 19.68 -34.06
N LEU A 478 -15.14 20.47 -32.98
CA LEU A 478 -16.30 20.37 -32.08
C LEU A 478 -17.54 20.46 -32.96
N PRO A 479 -18.49 19.50 -32.85
CA PRO A 479 -19.73 19.63 -33.57
C PRO A 479 -20.42 20.96 -33.15
N PRO A 480 -21.21 21.56 -34.05
CA PRO A 480 -22.04 22.71 -33.68
C PRO A 480 -22.89 22.36 -32.46
N ALA A 481 -23.28 23.38 -31.70
CA ALA A 481 -24.09 23.26 -30.48
C ALA A 481 -25.21 22.23 -30.68
N GLY A 482 -25.09 21.08 -30.00
CA GLY A 482 -25.98 19.95 -30.23
C GLY A 482 -27.39 20.25 -29.73
N HIS A 483 -28.41 19.70 -30.37
CA HIS A 483 -29.77 19.80 -29.84
C HIS A 483 -29.83 19.17 -28.43
N ILE A 484 -30.17 19.97 -27.43
CA ILE A 484 -30.46 19.52 -26.08
C ILE A 484 -31.96 19.47 -25.90
N THR A 485 -32.48 18.28 -25.64
CA THR A 485 -33.85 18.12 -25.13
C THR A 485 -33.82 18.29 -23.61
N ILE A 486 -34.58 19.26 -23.11
CA ILE A 486 -34.89 19.41 -21.68
C ILE A 486 -36.21 18.67 -21.43
N PHE A 487 -36.21 17.80 -20.42
CA PHE A 487 -37.33 16.98 -20.02
C PHE A 487 -38.05 17.61 -18.82
N ASN A 488 -39.28 17.15 -18.55
CA ASN A 488 -39.95 17.48 -17.31
C ASN A 488 -39.22 16.82 -16.13
N ALA A 489 -39.07 17.50 -14.99
CA ALA A 489 -38.48 16.92 -13.78
C ALA A 489 -39.25 15.69 -13.25
N SER A 490 -40.50 15.46 -13.68
CA SER A 490 -41.26 14.23 -13.42
C SER A 490 -41.01 13.08 -14.41
N ALA A 491 -40.28 13.32 -15.51
CA ALA A 491 -39.94 12.30 -16.49
C ALA A 491 -39.02 11.25 -15.86
N ARG A 492 -39.25 9.97 -16.18
CA ARG A 492 -38.40 8.90 -15.68
C ARG A 492 -37.19 8.70 -16.58
N PHE A 493 -36.09 8.25 -15.98
CA PHE A 493 -34.83 7.99 -16.67
C PHE A 493 -34.69 6.51 -17.00
N HIS A 494 -34.78 6.20 -18.30
CA HIS A 494 -34.54 4.86 -18.84
C HIS A 494 -33.04 4.72 -19.13
N PHE A 495 -32.30 4.26 -18.12
CA PHE A 495 -30.85 4.09 -18.21
C PHE A 495 -30.48 2.70 -18.75
N MET A 496 -29.77 2.67 -19.88
CA MET A 496 -29.07 1.47 -20.34
C MET A 496 -27.69 1.42 -19.69
N HIS A 497 -27.52 0.49 -18.73
CA HIS A 497 -26.23 0.23 -18.11
C HIS A 497 -25.36 -0.58 -19.07
N VAL A 498 -24.19 -0.04 -19.45
CA VAL A 498 -23.13 -0.85 -20.07
C VAL A 498 -22.18 -1.30 -18.96
N ILE A 499 -21.89 -2.59 -18.91
CA ILE A 499 -21.02 -3.20 -17.90
C ILE A 499 -19.70 -2.43 -17.73
N LYS A 500 -19.32 -2.09 -16.48
CA LYS A 500 -18.10 -1.35 -16.09
C LYS A 500 -17.87 0.03 -16.75
N THR A 501 -18.91 0.68 -17.25
CA THR A 501 -18.89 2.13 -17.55
C THR A 501 -19.32 3.00 -16.35
N GLY A 502 -19.49 2.40 -15.16
CA GLY A 502 -19.77 3.16 -13.92
C GLY A 502 -21.25 3.44 -13.67
N GLY A 503 -22.17 2.68 -14.28
CA GLY A 503 -23.61 2.85 -14.08
C GLY A 503 -24.05 2.74 -12.62
N GLU A 504 -23.45 1.86 -11.81
CA GLU A 504 -23.73 1.76 -10.36
C GLU A 504 -23.37 3.04 -9.60
N SER A 505 -22.29 3.74 -10.00
CA SER A 505 -21.95 5.05 -9.41
C SER A 505 -22.99 6.12 -9.78
N LEU A 506 -23.57 6.02 -10.97
CA LEU A 506 -24.65 6.91 -11.43
C LEU A 506 -25.96 6.60 -10.71
N GLU A 507 -26.27 5.33 -10.49
CA GLU A 507 -27.41 4.88 -9.69
C GLU A 507 -27.34 5.39 -8.25
N LEU A 508 -26.19 5.19 -7.58
CA LEU A 508 -25.99 5.70 -6.21
C LEU A 508 -26.18 7.21 -6.16
N HIS A 509 -25.60 7.96 -7.11
CA HIS A 509 -25.80 9.41 -7.21
C HIS A 509 -27.28 9.78 -7.39
N LEU A 510 -27.96 9.19 -8.39
CA LEU A 510 -29.36 9.51 -8.72
C LEU A 510 -30.36 9.05 -7.64
N SER A 511 -30.05 8.01 -6.87
CA SER A 511 -30.86 7.59 -5.72
C SER A 511 -30.95 8.66 -4.62
N ALA A 512 -29.93 9.52 -4.52
CA ALA A 512 -29.87 10.65 -3.62
C ALA A 512 -30.44 11.97 -4.21
N GLN A 513 -30.81 11.97 -5.50
CA GLN A 513 -31.38 13.15 -6.17
C GLN A 513 -32.92 13.12 -6.20
N PRO A 514 -33.59 14.28 -6.16
CA PRO A 514 -35.04 14.34 -6.35
C PRO A 514 -35.44 14.00 -7.80
N SER A 515 -34.62 14.38 -8.78
CA SER A 515 -34.78 14.11 -10.21
C SER A 515 -33.42 14.21 -10.93
N PRO A 516 -33.16 13.41 -11.98
CA PRO A 516 -34.01 12.35 -12.53
C PRO A 516 -33.92 11.04 -11.73
N LYS A 517 -35.00 10.25 -11.72
CA LYS A 517 -35.04 8.92 -11.09
C LYS A 517 -34.94 7.82 -12.15
N ILE A 518 -34.06 6.84 -11.92
CA ILE A 518 -33.95 5.65 -12.78
C ILE A 518 -35.24 4.83 -12.67
N ASP A 519 -35.77 4.38 -13.81
CA ASP A 519 -36.85 3.40 -13.88
C ASP A 519 -36.34 2.07 -14.44
N TYR A 520 -36.31 1.05 -13.59
CA TYR A 520 -35.95 -0.33 -13.93
C TYR A 520 -37.12 -1.11 -14.57
N GLY A 521 -38.31 -0.54 -14.60
CA GLY A 521 -39.53 -1.12 -15.16
C GLY A 521 -39.37 -1.64 -16.59
N PRO A 522 -38.76 -0.90 -17.54
CA PRO A 522 -38.43 -1.38 -18.88
C PRO A 522 -37.56 -2.63 -18.86
N CYS A 523 -36.46 -2.61 -18.10
CA CYS A 523 -35.48 -3.70 -18.01
C CYS A 523 -36.09 -4.96 -17.38
N ARG A 524 -36.83 -4.79 -16.28
CA ARG A 524 -37.59 -5.86 -15.61
C ARG A 524 -38.67 -6.44 -16.51
N SER A 525 -39.38 -5.61 -17.27
CA SER A 525 -40.40 -6.07 -18.23
C SER A 525 -39.75 -6.86 -19.37
N ALA A 526 -38.61 -6.39 -19.89
CA ALA A 526 -37.84 -7.10 -20.91
C ALA A 526 -37.32 -8.46 -20.40
N ALA A 527 -36.80 -8.52 -19.17
CA ALA A 527 -36.38 -9.76 -18.53
C ALA A 527 -37.55 -10.74 -18.29
N VAL A 528 -38.67 -10.28 -17.71
CA VAL A 528 -39.85 -11.12 -17.45
C VAL A 528 -40.46 -11.66 -18.75
N ALA A 529 -40.55 -10.85 -19.81
CA ALA A 529 -41.04 -11.28 -21.12
C ALA A 529 -40.18 -12.39 -21.78
N ARG A 530 -38.95 -12.61 -21.28
CA ARG A 530 -38.00 -13.62 -21.78
C ARG A 530 -37.82 -14.80 -20.84
N ALA A 531 -38.32 -14.73 -19.61
CA ALA A 531 -38.16 -15.77 -18.59
C ALA A 531 -38.96 -17.06 -18.86
N TRP A 532 -39.67 -17.16 -19.99
CA TRP A 532 -40.60 -18.24 -20.29
C TRP A 532 -40.25 -19.07 -21.55
N PRO A 533 -39.23 -19.94 -21.53
CA PRO A 533 -39.08 -21.01 -22.52
C PRO A 533 -40.09 -22.13 -22.22
N GLN A 534 -40.87 -22.57 -23.22
CA GLN A 534 -41.75 -23.75 -23.10
C GLN A 534 -40.98 -25.10 -23.14
N THR A 535 -39.66 -25.08 -23.23
CA THR A 535 -38.83 -26.26 -23.51
C THR A 535 -38.22 -26.86 -22.25
N THR A 536 -38.70 -28.06 -21.87
CA THR A 536 -38.18 -28.93 -20.80
C THR A 536 -36.83 -29.60 -21.14
N ALA A 537 -35.99 -28.92 -21.93
CA ALA A 537 -34.70 -29.44 -22.36
C ALA A 537 -33.68 -29.46 -21.20
N ARG A 538 -32.69 -30.35 -21.32
CA ARG A 538 -31.64 -30.57 -20.31
C ARG A 538 -30.94 -29.27 -19.90
N LEU A 539 -30.54 -29.18 -18.63
CA LEU A 539 -29.69 -28.12 -18.09
C LEU A 539 -28.37 -28.07 -18.87
N SER A 540 -28.26 -27.11 -19.78
CA SER A 540 -27.06 -26.83 -20.57
C SER A 540 -26.44 -25.50 -20.11
N CYS A 541 -25.17 -25.24 -20.46
CA CYS A 541 -24.55 -23.94 -20.23
C CYS A 541 -25.42 -22.80 -20.79
N ALA A 542 -25.96 -22.92 -22.01
CA ALA A 542 -26.86 -21.94 -22.61
C ALA A 542 -28.12 -21.67 -21.75
N THR A 543 -28.62 -22.67 -21.02
CA THR A 543 -29.76 -22.51 -20.10
C THR A 543 -29.38 -21.68 -18.87
N TRP A 544 -28.21 -21.92 -18.27
CA TRP A 544 -27.71 -21.17 -17.12
C TRP A 544 -27.29 -19.75 -17.49
N ALA A 545 -26.54 -19.58 -18.59
CA ALA A 545 -26.21 -18.27 -19.15
C ALA A 545 -27.48 -17.44 -19.42
N ARG A 546 -28.54 -18.04 -20.00
CA ARG A 546 -29.86 -17.40 -20.13
C ARG A 546 -30.42 -16.95 -18.78
N ALA A 547 -30.46 -17.83 -17.78
CA ALA A 547 -31.00 -17.52 -16.45
C ALA A 547 -30.25 -16.36 -15.76
N VAL A 548 -28.91 -16.35 -15.81
CA VAL A 548 -28.09 -15.25 -15.26
C VAL A 548 -28.32 -13.95 -16.04
N SER A 549 -28.34 -14.01 -17.37
CA SER A 549 -28.57 -12.83 -18.22
C SER A 549 -29.95 -12.20 -17.98
N LEU A 550 -30.96 -13.03 -17.74
CA LEU A 550 -32.31 -12.59 -17.34
C LEU A 550 -32.29 -11.90 -15.98
N ALA A 551 -31.58 -12.47 -15.01
CA ALA A 551 -31.43 -11.87 -13.69
C ALA A 551 -30.68 -10.52 -13.76
N LEU A 552 -29.54 -10.44 -14.45
CA LEU A 552 -28.73 -9.22 -14.57
C LEU A 552 -29.44 -8.12 -15.37
N CYS A 553 -30.12 -8.46 -16.47
CA CYS A 553 -30.96 -7.49 -17.20
C CYS A 553 -32.14 -6.99 -16.32
N GLY A 554 -32.76 -7.87 -15.51
CA GLY A 554 -33.85 -7.48 -14.60
C GLY A 554 -33.41 -6.68 -13.36
N LEU A 555 -32.20 -6.91 -12.85
CA LEU A 555 -31.67 -6.26 -11.66
C LEU A 555 -30.92 -4.97 -12.00
N ASN A 556 -29.96 -5.02 -12.92
CA ASN A 556 -28.97 -3.97 -13.18
C ASN A 556 -29.17 -3.22 -14.50
N CYS A 557 -30.24 -3.50 -15.26
CA CYS A 557 -30.46 -2.96 -16.61
C CYS A 557 -29.33 -3.26 -17.63
N GLU A 558 -28.58 -4.35 -17.42
CA GLU A 558 -27.52 -4.85 -18.33
C GLU A 558 -28.10 -5.58 -19.57
N CYS A 559 -29.10 -4.95 -20.18
CA CYS A 559 -29.87 -5.42 -21.32
C CYS A 559 -29.25 -4.93 -22.66
N CYS A 560 -29.88 -5.26 -23.79
CA CYS A 560 -29.53 -4.68 -25.09
C CYS A 560 -30.17 -3.29 -25.27
N ALA A 561 -29.52 -2.41 -26.04
CA ALA A 561 -30.09 -1.08 -26.34
C ALA A 561 -31.46 -1.14 -27.02
N SER A 562 -31.70 -2.17 -27.85
CA SER A 562 -33.03 -2.45 -28.42
C SER A 562 -34.12 -2.48 -27.34
N ASP A 563 -33.81 -3.02 -26.18
CA ASP A 563 -34.78 -3.34 -25.14
C ASP A 563 -35.28 -2.06 -24.47
N ILE A 564 -34.33 -1.17 -24.15
CA ILE A 564 -34.58 0.14 -23.57
C ILE A 564 -35.29 1.05 -24.60
N LEU A 565 -34.85 1.02 -25.86
CA LEU A 565 -35.37 1.88 -26.93
C LEU A 565 -36.71 1.41 -27.54
N HIS A 566 -37.14 0.16 -27.32
CA HIS A 566 -38.44 -0.36 -27.76
C HIS A 566 -39.47 -0.49 -26.63
N ALA A 567 -39.05 -0.68 -25.36
CA ALA A 567 -39.97 -0.66 -24.23
C ALA A 567 -40.71 0.69 -24.13
N SER A 568 -40.06 1.79 -24.53
CA SER A 568 -40.63 3.15 -24.60
C SER A 568 -41.53 3.41 -25.83
N LEU A 569 -42.13 2.37 -26.42
CA LEU A 569 -43.10 2.50 -27.51
C LEU A 569 -44.47 1.88 -27.16
N ALA A 570 -44.52 0.98 -26.17
CA ALA A 570 -45.71 0.18 -25.88
C ALA A 570 -46.68 0.81 -24.85
N LYS A 571 -46.29 1.90 -24.18
CA LYS A 571 -47.09 2.56 -23.11
C LYS A 571 -47.15 4.10 -23.20
N ASP A 572 -46.47 4.70 -24.16
CA ASP A 572 -45.84 6.02 -23.95
C ASP A 572 -46.66 7.28 -24.30
N GLU A 573 -47.75 7.19 -25.06
CA GLU A 573 -48.47 8.40 -25.51
C GLU A 573 -49.20 9.19 -24.39
N LYS A 574 -49.21 8.70 -23.14
CA LYS A 574 -50.03 9.28 -22.07
C LYS A 574 -49.29 9.73 -20.80
N GLU A 575 -48.03 9.34 -20.57
CA GLU A 575 -47.37 9.55 -19.25
C GLU A 575 -46.21 10.57 -19.25
N GLY A 576 -46.08 11.39 -20.30
CA GLY A 576 -45.21 12.58 -20.28
C GLY A 576 -43.77 12.39 -20.77
N GLY A 577 -43.46 11.23 -21.37
CA GLY A 577 -42.20 10.93 -22.03
C GLY A 577 -41.06 10.53 -21.08
N PHE A 578 -40.13 9.75 -21.62
CA PHE A 578 -38.96 9.26 -20.89
C PHE A 578 -37.66 9.83 -21.45
N LEU A 579 -36.74 10.18 -20.55
CA LEU A 579 -35.35 10.46 -20.87
C LEU A 579 -34.63 9.12 -21.02
N LYS A 580 -34.17 8.75 -22.23
CA LYS A 580 -33.35 7.55 -22.43
C LYS A 580 -31.88 7.94 -22.36
N GLY A 581 -31.09 7.20 -21.58
CA GLY A 581 -29.66 7.48 -21.47
C GLY A 581 -28.75 6.26 -21.39
N THR A 582 -27.47 6.48 -21.68
CA THR A 582 -26.41 5.49 -21.43
C THR A 582 -25.08 6.18 -21.10
N LEU A 583 -24.17 5.42 -20.51
CA LEU A 583 -22.85 5.87 -20.05
C LEU A 583 -21.78 4.99 -20.70
N LEU A 584 -20.78 5.60 -21.33
CA LEU A 584 -19.68 4.91 -22.02
C LEU A 584 -18.32 5.23 -21.37
N ARG A 585 -17.26 4.53 -21.77
CA ARG A 585 -15.91 4.66 -21.22
C ARG A 585 -14.83 4.48 -22.30
N SER A 586 -13.68 5.12 -22.13
CA SER A 586 -12.56 4.96 -23.07
C SER A 586 -12.17 3.48 -23.19
N PRO A 587 -12.05 2.91 -24.39
CA PRO A 587 -12.02 1.46 -24.56
C PRO A 587 -10.92 0.73 -23.78
N ARG A 588 -9.70 1.29 -23.68
CA ARG A 588 -8.64 0.74 -22.82
C ARG A 588 -9.06 0.71 -21.34
N ALA A 589 -9.60 1.81 -20.81
CA ALA A 589 -10.02 1.88 -19.42
C ALA A 589 -11.26 1.01 -19.13
N HIS A 590 -12.12 0.79 -20.13
CA HIS A 590 -13.26 -0.13 -20.08
C HIS A 590 -12.79 -1.58 -19.96
N VAL A 591 -11.96 -2.02 -20.92
CA VAL A 591 -11.31 -3.35 -20.94
C VAL A 591 -10.60 -3.66 -19.63
N LEU A 592 -9.78 -2.74 -19.13
CA LEU A 592 -9.03 -2.96 -17.89
C LEU A 592 -9.91 -2.97 -16.64
N SER A 593 -11.02 -2.23 -16.64
CA SER A 593 -11.99 -2.26 -15.55
C SER A 593 -12.83 -3.54 -15.54
N LEU A 594 -13.08 -4.13 -16.70
CA LEU A 594 -13.72 -5.44 -16.83
C LEU A 594 -12.77 -6.54 -16.35
N PHE A 595 -11.55 -6.59 -16.89
CA PHE A 595 -10.51 -7.54 -16.46
C PHE A 595 -10.24 -7.47 -14.95
N SER A 596 -10.03 -6.27 -14.40
CA SER A 596 -9.76 -6.11 -12.96
C SER A 596 -10.90 -6.65 -12.09
N HIS A 597 -12.15 -6.52 -12.54
CA HIS A 597 -13.31 -7.06 -11.83
C HIS A 597 -13.40 -8.58 -11.93
N CYS A 598 -13.20 -9.16 -13.12
CA CYS A 598 -13.20 -10.61 -13.31
C CYS A 598 -12.08 -11.26 -12.47
N HIS A 599 -10.84 -10.78 -12.60
CA HIS A 599 -9.71 -11.30 -11.83
C HIS A 599 -9.93 -11.19 -10.31
N ALA A 600 -10.27 -10.00 -9.81
CA ALA A 600 -10.44 -9.77 -8.37
C ALA A 600 -11.77 -10.27 -7.79
N ALA A 601 -12.76 -10.66 -8.61
CA ALA A 601 -13.90 -11.45 -8.15
C ALA A 601 -13.43 -12.85 -7.70
N HIS A 602 -12.56 -13.51 -8.46
CA HIS A 602 -12.25 -14.92 -8.22
C HIS A 602 -11.23 -15.14 -7.10
N HIS A 603 -10.43 -14.13 -6.78
CA HIS A 603 -9.60 -14.12 -5.56
C HIS A 603 -10.44 -13.79 -4.32
N ASN A 604 -11.06 -14.83 -3.74
CA ASN A 604 -11.86 -14.76 -2.51
C ASN A 604 -11.07 -14.17 -1.33
N ASN A 605 -11.22 -12.86 -1.08
CA ASN A 605 -10.98 -12.31 0.25
C ASN A 605 -12.24 -12.55 1.12
N TRP A 606 -12.05 -12.95 2.37
CA TRP A 606 -13.15 -13.21 3.31
C TRP A 606 -13.92 -11.94 3.72
N GLN A 607 -13.32 -10.77 3.49
CA GLN A 607 -13.83 -9.47 3.91
C GLN A 607 -15.05 -9.05 3.07
N ARG A 608 -14.97 -9.18 1.74
CA ARG A 608 -16.05 -8.85 0.78
C ARG A 608 -17.35 -9.64 1.00
N ILE A 609 -17.27 -10.87 1.53
CA ILE A 609 -18.44 -11.68 1.89
C ILE A 609 -19.29 -11.00 2.96
N TRP A 610 -18.64 -10.28 3.89
CA TRP A 610 -19.30 -9.56 4.97
C TRP A 610 -19.74 -8.15 4.58
N ASP A 611 -18.98 -7.49 3.69
CA ASP A 611 -19.24 -6.10 3.30
C ASP A 611 -20.42 -5.96 2.31
N ASP A 612 -20.62 -6.90 1.38
CA ASP A 612 -21.76 -6.91 0.44
C ASP A 612 -22.19 -8.34 0.07
N PHE A 613 -22.94 -8.99 0.97
CA PHE A 613 -23.48 -10.33 0.74
C PHE A 613 -24.40 -10.43 -0.50
N PRO A 614 -25.32 -9.49 -0.78
CA PRO A 614 -26.13 -9.51 -2.01
C PRO A 614 -25.30 -9.49 -3.30
N GLN A 615 -24.31 -8.59 -3.43
CA GLN A 615 -23.44 -8.56 -4.60
C GLN A 615 -22.56 -9.81 -4.67
N TYR A 616 -22.04 -10.30 -3.54
CA TYR A 616 -21.30 -11.56 -3.49
C TYR A 616 -22.14 -12.77 -3.92
N ALA A 617 -23.45 -12.80 -3.60
CA ALA A 617 -24.35 -13.88 -4.02
C ALA A 617 -24.65 -13.81 -5.54
N ALA A 618 -24.82 -12.61 -6.10
CA ALA A 618 -24.97 -12.42 -7.54
C ALA A 618 -23.69 -12.80 -8.32
N GLU A 619 -22.53 -12.39 -7.81
CA GLU A 619 -21.23 -12.84 -8.34
C GLU A 619 -21.05 -14.35 -8.20
N GLY A 620 -21.42 -14.95 -7.07
CA GLY A 620 -21.33 -16.40 -6.86
C GLY A 620 -22.17 -17.20 -7.87
N LEU A 621 -23.34 -16.68 -8.26
CA LEU A 621 -24.17 -17.25 -9.32
C LEU A 621 -23.54 -17.09 -10.71
N LEU A 622 -22.92 -15.93 -10.98
CA LEU A 622 -22.14 -15.69 -12.21
C LEU A 622 -20.97 -16.69 -12.30
N ARG A 623 -20.14 -16.81 -11.25
CA ARG A 623 -19.01 -17.75 -11.18
C ARG A 623 -19.42 -19.21 -11.33
N ALA A 624 -20.53 -19.61 -10.71
CA ALA A 624 -21.07 -20.96 -10.86
C ALA A 624 -21.51 -21.25 -12.31
N THR A 625 -22.04 -20.23 -13.00
CA THR A 625 -22.43 -20.33 -14.41
C THR A 625 -21.23 -20.33 -15.33
N GLU A 626 -20.24 -19.46 -15.10
CA GLU A 626 -18.95 -19.43 -15.79
C GLU A 626 -18.20 -20.77 -15.68
N ALA A 627 -18.15 -21.36 -14.49
CA ALA A 627 -17.56 -22.68 -14.25
C ALA A 627 -18.36 -23.81 -14.93
N ALA A 628 -19.69 -23.73 -14.94
CA ALA A 628 -20.55 -24.69 -15.65
C ALA A 628 -20.50 -24.54 -17.19
N CYS A 629 -19.94 -23.43 -17.68
CA CYS A 629 -19.75 -23.13 -19.10
C CYS A 629 -18.30 -23.34 -19.58
N ASP A 630 -17.42 -23.94 -18.75
CA ASP A 630 -15.99 -24.15 -19.04
C ASP A 630 -15.24 -22.86 -19.43
N SER A 631 -15.67 -21.73 -18.87
CA SER A 631 -15.15 -20.40 -19.23
C SER A 631 -13.92 -20.00 -18.41
N HIS A 632 -13.07 -19.16 -19.00
CA HIS A 632 -11.69 -18.96 -18.55
C HIS A 632 -11.49 -18.23 -17.21
N CYS A 633 -12.53 -17.71 -16.56
CA CYS A 633 -12.42 -17.10 -15.23
C CYS A 633 -12.04 -18.10 -14.11
N THR A 634 -11.87 -19.39 -14.39
CA THR A 634 -11.47 -20.40 -13.39
C THR A 634 -9.97 -20.69 -13.34
N HIS A 635 -9.17 -20.18 -14.29
CA HIS A 635 -7.75 -20.51 -14.46
C HIS A 635 -6.84 -19.29 -14.39
N PHE A 636 -7.00 -18.46 -13.35
CA PHE A 636 -6.16 -17.30 -13.13
C PHE A 636 -4.74 -17.68 -12.67
N GLU A 637 -3.73 -17.17 -13.39
CA GLU A 637 -2.38 -17.04 -12.84
C GLU A 637 -2.40 -16.08 -11.63
N PRO A 638 -1.55 -16.26 -10.59
CA PRO A 638 -1.49 -15.36 -9.44
C PRO A 638 -1.05 -13.93 -9.77
N GLU A 639 -0.52 -13.69 -10.98
CA GLU A 639 -0.02 -12.40 -11.45
C GLU A 639 -0.98 -11.82 -12.51
N PRO A 640 -1.67 -10.69 -12.24
CA PRO A 640 -2.72 -10.18 -13.11
C PRO A 640 -2.28 -9.84 -14.54
N LEU A 641 -1.03 -9.43 -14.77
CA LEU A 641 -0.55 -9.01 -16.09
C LEU A 641 -0.23 -10.22 -16.99
N ALA A 642 0.32 -11.29 -16.42
CA ALA A 642 0.52 -12.57 -17.09
C ALA A 642 -0.82 -13.17 -17.55
N ASP A 643 -1.86 -13.12 -16.70
CA ASP A 643 -3.19 -13.58 -17.06
C ASP A 643 -3.83 -12.73 -18.18
N LEU A 644 -3.81 -11.39 -18.04
CA LEU A 644 -4.29 -10.48 -19.09
C LEU A 644 -3.59 -10.73 -20.44
N ARG A 645 -2.27 -10.97 -20.42
CA ARG A 645 -1.50 -11.33 -21.62
C ARG A 645 -1.98 -12.68 -22.21
N SER A 646 -2.14 -13.71 -21.37
CA SER A 646 -2.61 -15.04 -21.79
C SER A 646 -3.97 -14.98 -22.49
N GLN A 647 -4.92 -14.22 -21.93
CA GLN A 647 -6.25 -14.00 -22.51
C GLN A 647 -6.19 -13.24 -23.86
N LEU A 648 -5.28 -12.27 -24.00
CA LEU A 648 -5.06 -11.51 -25.24
C LEU A 648 -4.24 -12.28 -26.31
N GLU A 649 -3.63 -13.41 -25.94
CA GLU A 649 -2.83 -14.26 -26.84
C GLU A 649 -3.62 -15.43 -27.43
N ASN A 650 -4.62 -15.96 -26.71
CA ASN A 650 -5.33 -17.18 -27.09
C ASN A 650 -6.85 -16.97 -27.31
N PRO A 651 -7.29 -16.11 -28.24
CA PRO A 651 -8.70 -15.71 -28.38
C PRO A 651 -9.66 -16.79 -28.91
N ASN A 652 -9.18 -17.96 -29.36
CA ASN A 652 -9.96 -18.96 -30.11
C ASN A 652 -9.90 -20.38 -29.47
N ARG A 653 -10.10 -20.51 -28.14
CA ARG A 653 -10.22 -21.84 -27.51
C ARG A 653 -11.67 -22.34 -27.61
N SER A 654 -11.88 -23.27 -28.55
CA SER A 654 -13.19 -23.70 -29.05
C SER A 654 -14.14 -24.31 -28.00
N GLY A 655 -15.25 -23.62 -27.73
CA GLY A 655 -16.42 -24.14 -27.01
C GLY A 655 -17.73 -23.96 -27.79
N GLN A 656 -18.83 -24.62 -27.36
CA GLN A 656 -20.17 -24.44 -27.97
C GLN A 656 -20.95 -23.23 -27.44
N VAL A 657 -20.52 -22.66 -26.32
CA VAL A 657 -21.00 -21.37 -25.78
C VAL A 657 -19.78 -20.71 -25.15
N GLU A 658 -19.22 -19.70 -25.81
CA GLU A 658 -18.17 -18.89 -25.22
C GLU A 658 -18.79 -17.75 -24.40
N VAL A 659 -18.47 -17.70 -23.11
CA VAL A 659 -18.47 -16.41 -22.39
C VAL A 659 -17.54 -15.50 -23.19
N ILE A 660 -18.02 -14.32 -23.57
CA ILE A 660 -17.46 -13.50 -24.65
C ILE A 660 -15.93 -13.44 -24.54
N PRO A 661 -15.14 -13.66 -25.62
CA PRO A 661 -13.70 -13.44 -25.57
C PRO A 661 -13.42 -11.99 -25.17
N PHE A 662 -12.95 -11.81 -23.93
CA PHE A 662 -13.52 -10.88 -22.93
C PHE A 662 -13.49 -9.38 -23.22
N LEU A 663 -12.88 -8.93 -24.31
CA LEU A 663 -12.42 -7.55 -24.47
C LEU A 663 -12.76 -6.93 -25.84
N ARG A 664 -13.54 -7.61 -26.69
CA ARG A 664 -13.81 -7.18 -28.08
C ARG A 664 -15.10 -6.36 -28.24
N ASN A 665 -14.95 -5.06 -28.46
CA ASN A 665 -16.01 -4.12 -28.85
C ASN A 665 -17.33 -4.23 -28.05
N ILE A 666 -17.24 -4.40 -26.73
CA ILE A 666 -18.38 -4.71 -25.85
C ILE A 666 -19.38 -3.55 -25.81
N GLN A 667 -18.92 -2.30 -25.84
CA GLN A 667 -19.83 -1.14 -25.79
C GLN A 667 -20.65 -1.03 -27.08
N SER A 668 -20.02 -1.29 -28.22
CA SER A 668 -20.69 -1.37 -29.52
C SER A 668 -21.65 -2.56 -29.58
N HIS A 669 -21.25 -3.72 -29.06
CA HIS A 669 -22.14 -4.88 -28.93
C HIS A 669 -23.38 -4.58 -28.08
N ALA A 670 -23.26 -3.87 -26.95
CA ALA A 670 -24.42 -3.46 -26.14
C ALA A 670 -25.40 -2.54 -26.90
N LEU A 671 -24.87 -1.71 -27.82
CA LEU A 671 -25.66 -0.81 -28.68
C LEU A 671 -26.24 -1.48 -29.94
N THR A 672 -25.64 -2.56 -30.44
CA THR A 672 -26.13 -3.28 -31.63
C THR A 672 -26.86 -4.58 -31.33
N CYS A 673 -26.77 -5.12 -30.11
CA CYS A 673 -27.36 -6.42 -29.82
C CYS A 673 -28.88 -6.36 -29.88
N SER A 674 -29.46 -7.45 -30.37
CA SER A 674 -30.90 -7.68 -30.40
C SER A 674 -31.18 -9.11 -29.97
N THR A 675 -32.36 -9.34 -29.40
CA THR A 675 -32.79 -10.68 -28.98
C THR A 675 -32.94 -11.67 -30.13
N ALA A 676 -33.12 -11.17 -31.37
CA ALA A 676 -33.22 -12.00 -32.57
C ALA A 676 -31.89 -12.67 -32.96
N HIS A 677 -30.75 -12.17 -32.45
CA HIS A 677 -29.40 -12.68 -32.75
C HIS A 677 -28.76 -13.40 -31.56
N GLY A 678 -29.57 -13.97 -30.65
CA GLY A 678 -29.11 -14.91 -29.63
C GLY A 678 -28.26 -14.33 -28.48
N ASN A 679 -28.02 -13.01 -28.43
CA ASN A 679 -27.10 -12.45 -27.44
C ASN A 679 -27.69 -12.52 -26.01
N LEU A 680 -26.95 -13.15 -25.11
CA LEU A 680 -27.37 -13.43 -23.74
C LEU A 680 -26.87 -12.29 -22.83
N GLY A 681 -27.47 -11.12 -23.02
CA GLY A 681 -27.04 -9.89 -22.35
C GLY A 681 -25.63 -9.45 -22.76
N GLN A 682 -24.95 -8.71 -21.89
CA GLN A 682 -23.63 -8.13 -22.16
C GLN A 682 -22.45 -9.03 -21.72
N HIS A 683 -22.73 -10.16 -21.06
CA HIS A 683 -21.73 -11.09 -20.52
C HIS A 683 -21.53 -12.35 -21.38
N PHE A 684 -22.54 -12.77 -22.13
CA PHE A 684 -22.57 -14.06 -22.80
C PHE A 684 -22.96 -13.91 -24.28
N ARG A 685 -22.22 -14.57 -25.19
CA ARG A 685 -22.52 -14.61 -26.63
C ARG A 685 -22.86 -16.05 -27.02
N ASP A 686 -23.89 -16.20 -27.86
CA ASP A 686 -24.16 -17.47 -28.53
C ASP A 686 -23.22 -17.59 -29.74
N THR A 687 -22.27 -18.53 -29.67
CA THR A 687 -21.26 -18.79 -30.71
C THR A 687 -21.83 -19.43 -31.98
N HIS A 688 -23.11 -19.81 -32.00
CA HIS A 688 -23.77 -20.30 -33.21
C HIS A 688 -24.16 -19.21 -34.21
N PHE A 689 -24.04 -17.92 -33.85
CA PHE A 689 -24.24 -16.80 -34.78
C PHE A 689 -22.91 -16.27 -35.32
N ASP A 690 -22.81 -16.30 -36.65
CA ASP A 690 -21.64 -16.02 -37.48
C ASP A 690 -20.89 -14.74 -37.08
N GLU A 691 -19.58 -14.71 -37.34
CA GLU A 691 -18.52 -13.90 -36.67
C GLU A 691 -18.60 -12.38 -36.88
N SER A 692 -19.75 -11.82 -37.26
CA SER A 692 -19.96 -10.39 -37.44
C SER A 692 -19.55 -9.59 -36.19
N LEU A 693 -18.58 -8.71 -36.37
CA LEU A 693 -18.27 -7.60 -35.47
C LEU A 693 -19.50 -6.68 -35.38
N PRO A 694 -19.70 -5.97 -34.25
CA PRO A 694 -20.84 -5.06 -34.12
C PRO A 694 -20.71 -3.96 -35.17
N SER A 695 -21.77 -3.75 -35.97
CA SER A 695 -21.78 -2.73 -37.00
C SER A 695 -21.58 -1.35 -36.37
N LEU A 696 -20.49 -0.66 -36.73
CA LEU A 696 -20.25 0.71 -36.27
C LEU A 696 -21.43 1.62 -36.62
N GLU A 697 -21.96 1.52 -37.84
CA GLU A 697 -23.11 2.29 -38.28
C GLU A 697 -24.33 2.02 -37.39
N GLY A 698 -24.60 0.76 -37.07
CA GLY A 698 -25.66 0.36 -36.13
C GLY A 698 -25.44 0.93 -34.74
N ALA A 699 -24.22 0.85 -34.20
CA ALA A 699 -23.87 1.36 -32.88
C ALA A 699 -24.03 2.90 -32.80
N LEU A 700 -23.58 3.62 -33.83
CA LEU A 700 -23.72 5.07 -33.94
C LEU A 700 -25.19 5.50 -34.15
N ALA A 701 -25.96 4.75 -34.92
CA ALA A 701 -27.40 4.98 -35.10
C ALA A 701 -28.17 4.79 -33.79
N THR A 702 -27.87 3.74 -33.03
CA THR A 702 -28.41 3.52 -31.67
C THR A 702 -27.97 4.64 -30.72
N LEU A 703 -26.67 5.00 -30.69
CA LEU A 703 -26.13 6.04 -29.81
C LEU A 703 -26.88 7.37 -29.96
N ARG A 704 -27.16 7.77 -31.21
CA ARG A 704 -27.89 9.01 -31.54
C ARG A 704 -29.38 8.98 -31.17
N ARG A 705 -29.95 7.81 -30.84
CA ARG A 705 -31.33 7.67 -30.32
C ARG A 705 -31.44 7.85 -28.81
N PHE A 706 -30.32 7.93 -28.09
CA PHE A 706 -30.28 8.27 -26.68
C PHE A 706 -30.29 9.79 -26.47
N ASP A 707 -31.19 10.26 -25.60
CA ASP A 707 -31.37 11.67 -25.29
C ASP A 707 -30.21 12.20 -24.45
N TRP A 708 -29.66 11.35 -23.57
CA TRP A 708 -28.43 11.60 -22.80
C TRP A 708 -27.36 10.54 -23.10
N VAL A 709 -26.12 10.98 -23.29
CA VAL A 709 -24.95 10.11 -23.47
C VAL A 709 -23.84 10.68 -22.58
N GLY A 710 -23.50 9.97 -21.52
CA GLY A 710 -22.39 10.32 -20.63
C GLY A 710 -21.11 9.57 -20.96
N LEU A 711 -19.99 10.08 -20.45
CA LEU A 711 -18.68 9.40 -20.45
C LEU A 711 -18.11 9.30 -19.04
N THR A 712 -17.63 8.12 -18.67
CA THR A 712 -16.92 7.87 -17.38
C THR A 712 -15.66 8.72 -17.25
N ASP A 713 -14.95 8.91 -18.36
CA ASP A 713 -13.73 9.73 -18.43
C ASP A 713 -14.00 11.22 -18.18
N LEU A 714 -15.26 11.65 -18.28
CA LEU A 714 -15.77 12.99 -17.97
C LEU A 714 -17.02 12.89 -17.08
N TYR A 715 -16.95 12.07 -16.04
CA TYR A 715 -18.14 11.67 -15.25
C TYR A 715 -18.88 12.86 -14.63
N GLU A 716 -18.18 13.81 -13.99
CA GLU A 716 -18.76 15.04 -13.43
C GLU A 716 -19.52 15.86 -14.48
N HIS A 717 -18.88 16.11 -15.62
CA HIS A 717 -19.47 16.87 -16.73
C HIS A 717 -20.70 16.14 -17.31
N SER A 718 -20.66 14.80 -17.36
CA SER A 718 -21.77 13.97 -17.81
C SER A 718 -22.97 14.05 -16.86
N VAL A 719 -22.73 14.06 -15.55
CA VAL A 719 -23.77 14.25 -14.52
C VAL A 719 -24.32 15.69 -14.54
N CYS A 720 -23.48 16.70 -14.78
CA CYS A 720 -23.94 18.08 -14.97
C CYS A 720 -24.83 18.25 -16.21
N LEU A 721 -24.48 17.61 -17.33
CA LEU A 721 -25.37 17.55 -18.49
C LEU A 721 -26.69 16.83 -18.16
N LEU A 722 -26.65 15.73 -17.40
CA LEU A 722 -27.87 15.00 -17.00
C LEU A 722 -28.80 15.87 -16.16
N HIS A 723 -28.26 16.60 -15.18
CA HIS A 723 -29.01 17.55 -14.36
C HIS A 723 -29.66 18.64 -15.20
N PHE A 724 -28.94 19.23 -16.15
CA PHE A 724 -29.52 20.24 -17.04
C PHE A 724 -30.63 19.66 -17.93
N GLN A 725 -30.45 18.45 -18.47
CA GLN A 725 -31.46 17.79 -19.29
C GLN A 725 -32.71 17.38 -18.49
N ALA A 726 -32.59 17.05 -17.20
CA ALA A 726 -33.71 16.67 -16.35
C ALA A 726 -34.44 17.87 -15.71
N ASN A 727 -33.71 18.94 -15.37
CA ASN A 727 -34.20 20.03 -14.51
C ASN A 727 -34.18 21.42 -15.18
N GLY A 728 -33.71 21.53 -16.42
CA GLY A 728 -33.55 22.81 -17.14
C GLY A 728 -32.56 23.79 -16.50
N SER A 729 -31.79 23.33 -15.52
CA SER A 729 -30.92 24.15 -14.66
C SER A 729 -29.71 23.34 -14.19
N LEU A 730 -28.62 24.03 -13.87
CA LEU A 730 -27.39 23.43 -13.35
C LEU A 730 -27.29 23.64 -11.84
N PRO A 731 -26.85 22.63 -11.07
CA PRO A 731 -26.33 22.84 -9.72
C PRO A 731 -25.15 23.82 -9.73
N PRO A 732 -24.99 24.69 -8.71
CA PRO A 732 -23.86 25.62 -8.63
C PRO A 732 -22.48 24.93 -8.69
N SER A 733 -22.39 23.68 -8.22
CA SER A 733 -21.18 22.85 -8.28
C SER A 733 -20.78 22.37 -9.67
N CYS A 734 -21.61 22.62 -10.69
CA CYS A 734 -21.29 22.36 -12.09
C CYS A 734 -20.58 23.53 -12.77
N ASP A 735 -20.73 24.76 -12.28
CA ASP A 735 -20.02 25.89 -12.89
C ASP A 735 -18.54 25.87 -12.48
N CYS A 736 -17.64 25.88 -13.45
CA CYS A 736 -16.20 25.80 -13.20
C CYS A 736 -15.63 27.06 -12.51
N SER A 737 -16.35 28.19 -12.53
CA SER A 737 -16.05 29.39 -11.74
C SER A 737 -16.50 29.30 -10.26
N SER A 738 -17.33 28.31 -9.90
CA SER A 738 -17.72 28.08 -8.52
C SER A 738 -16.58 27.48 -7.69
N SER A 739 -16.48 27.90 -6.43
CA SER A 739 -15.60 27.25 -5.45
C SER A 739 -16.17 25.92 -4.93
N SER A 740 -17.47 25.65 -5.12
CA SER A 740 -18.08 24.38 -4.74
C SER A 740 -17.82 23.33 -5.83
N ARG A 741 -17.27 22.18 -5.44
CA ARG A 741 -17.03 21.03 -6.35
C ARG A 741 -18.05 19.93 -6.10
N PHE A 742 -18.29 19.13 -7.14
CA PHE A 742 -19.26 18.04 -7.11
C PHE A 742 -18.65 16.82 -6.41
N VAL A 743 -19.13 16.45 -5.22
CA VAL A 743 -18.75 15.19 -4.57
C VAL A 743 -19.63 14.08 -5.11
N LEU A 744 -19.15 13.37 -6.14
CA LEU A 744 -19.83 12.21 -6.70
C LEU A 744 -19.44 10.91 -5.98
N PRO A 745 -20.40 10.02 -5.65
CA PRO A 745 -20.06 8.69 -5.15
C PRO A 745 -19.29 7.93 -6.23
N LYS A 746 -18.19 7.29 -5.84
CA LYS A 746 -17.39 6.40 -6.68
C LYS A 746 -17.51 4.98 -6.13
N PHE A 747 -18.14 4.08 -6.89
CA PHE A 747 -18.22 2.67 -6.54
C PHE A 747 -17.17 1.89 -7.31
N THR A 748 -16.15 1.38 -6.60
CA THR A 748 -14.99 0.69 -7.17
C THR A 748 -15.03 -0.83 -6.96
N HIS A 749 -16.04 -1.35 -6.27
CA HIS A 749 -16.12 -2.73 -5.74
C HIS A 749 -14.89 -3.16 -4.90
N GLY A 750 -14.11 -2.20 -4.36
CA GLY A 750 -12.86 -2.48 -3.65
C GLY A 750 -11.68 -2.87 -4.55
N HIS A 751 -11.82 -2.80 -5.87
CA HIS A 751 -10.78 -3.26 -6.81
C HIS A 751 -9.84 -2.15 -7.22
N ARG A 752 -8.55 -2.47 -7.21
CA ARG A 752 -7.51 -1.61 -7.76
C ARG A 752 -7.65 -1.55 -9.28
N ALA A 753 -7.93 -0.37 -9.82
CA ALA A 753 -7.99 -0.19 -11.26
C ALA A 753 -6.60 -0.39 -11.90
N LEU A 754 -6.50 -1.29 -12.88
CA LEU A 754 -5.33 -1.35 -13.75
C LEU A 754 -5.27 -0.10 -14.64
N ALA A 755 -4.18 0.66 -14.50
CA ALA A 755 -3.88 1.83 -15.31
C ALA A 755 -3.24 1.39 -16.64
N ALA A 756 -3.71 1.93 -17.77
CA ALA A 756 -3.19 1.59 -19.10
C ALA A 756 -1.70 1.98 -19.23
N GLU A 757 -1.29 3.01 -18.51
CA GLU A 757 0.06 3.55 -18.43
C GLU A 757 1.08 2.56 -17.83
N ARG A 758 0.61 1.52 -17.11
CA ARG A 758 1.45 0.46 -16.51
C ARG A 758 1.66 -0.74 -17.44
N LEU A 759 0.96 -0.80 -18.57
CA LEU A 759 0.97 -1.96 -19.46
C LEU A 759 2.07 -1.83 -20.52
N GLN A 760 2.64 -2.98 -20.91
CA GLN A 760 3.60 -3.00 -21.99
C GLN A 760 2.92 -2.63 -23.35
N PRO A 761 3.65 -1.98 -24.28
CA PRO A 761 3.06 -1.50 -25.54
C PRO A 761 2.40 -2.58 -26.41
N ASP A 762 2.88 -3.83 -26.34
CA ASP A 762 2.29 -5.00 -27.02
C ASP A 762 0.88 -5.32 -26.49
N ILE A 763 0.70 -5.31 -25.17
CA ILE A 763 -0.59 -5.54 -24.51
C ILE A 763 -1.57 -4.43 -24.90
N LEU A 764 -1.12 -3.17 -24.88
CA LEU A 764 -1.93 -2.02 -25.31
C LEU A 764 -2.36 -2.12 -26.77
N ALA A 765 -1.46 -2.49 -27.68
CA ALA A 765 -1.78 -2.68 -29.09
C ALA A 765 -2.83 -3.79 -29.32
N ARG A 766 -2.77 -4.89 -28.55
CA ARG A 766 -3.77 -5.98 -28.59
C ARG A 766 -5.15 -5.52 -28.09
N ILE A 767 -5.20 -4.68 -27.06
CA ILE A 767 -6.43 -4.08 -26.55
C ILE A 767 -7.04 -3.15 -27.61
N ASP A 768 -6.22 -2.29 -28.25
CA ASP A 768 -6.69 -1.36 -29.28
C ASP A 768 -7.24 -2.08 -30.53
N ALA A 769 -6.53 -3.11 -31.00
CA ALA A 769 -6.98 -3.96 -32.10
C ALA A 769 -8.30 -4.68 -31.76
N SER A 770 -8.48 -5.09 -30.50
CA SER A 770 -9.72 -5.70 -30.02
C SER A 770 -10.88 -4.71 -29.88
N THR A 771 -10.60 -3.41 -29.71
CA THR A 771 -11.59 -2.37 -29.38
C THR A 771 -11.77 -1.29 -30.47
N THR A 772 -11.42 -1.60 -31.72
CA THR A 772 -11.42 -0.63 -32.84
C THR A 772 -12.79 -0.01 -33.16
N VAL A 773 -13.90 -0.73 -32.94
CA VAL A 773 -15.27 -0.19 -33.11
C VAL A 773 -15.64 0.66 -31.90
N ASP A 774 -15.35 0.19 -30.68
CA ASP A 774 -15.57 0.94 -29.44
C ASP A 774 -14.79 2.26 -29.41
N ALA A 775 -13.59 2.31 -29.98
CA ALA A 775 -12.79 3.51 -30.11
C ALA A 775 -13.46 4.58 -30.98
N GLN A 776 -14.06 4.17 -32.12
CA GLN A 776 -14.79 5.07 -33.00
C GLN A 776 -16.14 5.49 -32.42
N LEU A 777 -16.84 4.57 -31.75
CA LEU A 777 -18.05 4.83 -30.98
C LEU A 777 -17.80 5.87 -29.86
N PHE A 778 -16.74 5.67 -29.08
CA PHE A 778 -16.34 6.58 -28.00
C PHE A 778 -15.94 7.96 -28.55
N ALA A 779 -15.27 8.02 -29.70
CA ALA A 779 -14.94 9.28 -30.36
C ALA A 779 -16.21 10.08 -30.74
N GLU A 780 -17.25 9.43 -31.25
CA GLU A 780 -18.54 10.09 -31.50
C GLU A 780 -19.23 10.50 -30.18
N ALA A 781 -19.26 9.62 -29.18
CA ALA A 781 -19.86 9.91 -27.88
C ALA A 781 -19.21 11.12 -27.20
N LEU A 782 -17.88 11.26 -27.29
CA LEU A 782 -17.15 12.43 -26.81
C LEU A 782 -17.51 13.70 -27.58
N ARG A 783 -17.60 13.65 -28.91
CA ARG A 783 -18.06 14.80 -29.72
C ARG A 783 -19.48 15.21 -29.35
N LEU A 784 -20.41 14.26 -29.21
CA LEU A 784 -21.79 14.51 -28.78
C LEU A 784 -21.86 15.14 -27.39
N LEU A 785 -21.11 14.61 -26.42
CA LEU A 785 -21.04 15.16 -25.06
C LEU A 785 -20.49 16.59 -25.06
N LEU A 786 -19.34 16.84 -25.70
CA LEU A 786 -18.73 18.18 -25.75
C LEU A 786 -19.62 19.20 -26.48
N GLY A 787 -20.24 18.81 -27.59
CA GLY A 787 -21.19 19.64 -28.34
C GLY A 787 -22.46 19.99 -27.56
N ARG A 788 -22.93 19.08 -26.70
CA ARG A 788 -24.03 19.33 -25.76
C ARG A 788 -23.58 20.21 -24.60
N LEU A 789 -22.43 19.95 -23.98
CA LEU A 789 -21.89 20.80 -22.91
C LEU A 789 -21.74 22.25 -23.36
N LYS A 790 -21.15 22.49 -24.54
CA LYS A 790 -21.06 23.83 -25.17
C LYS A 790 -22.42 24.52 -25.35
N ALA A 791 -23.45 23.75 -25.69
CA ALA A 791 -24.81 24.26 -25.82
C ALA A 791 -25.41 24.61 -24.44
N VAL A 792 -25.11 23.86 -23.37
CA VAL A 792 -25.49 24.23 -22.00
C VAL A 792 -24.76 25.50 -21.55
N GLU A 793 -23.46 25.64 -21.81
CA GLU A 793 -22.71 26.88 -21.51
C GLU A 793 -23.37 28.10 -22.17
N ALA A 794 -23.72 27.99 -23.46
CA ALA A 794 -24.39 29.06 -24.20
C ALA A 794 -25.80 29.39 -23.67
N LEU A 795 -26.51 28.43 -23.09
CA LEU A 795 -27.84 28.62 -22.49
C LEU A 795 -27.81 29.13 -21.04
N THR A 796 -26.73 28.90 -20.30
CA THR A 796 -26.66 29.13 -18.84
C THR A 796 -25.62 30.15 -18.39
N GLY A 797 -24.60 30.42 -19.22
CA GLY A 797 -23.43 31.21 -18.86
C GLY A 797 -22.38 30.48 -18.01
N ALA A 798 -22.63 29.23 -17.59
CA ALA A 798 -21.67 28.41 -16.85
C ALA A 798 -20.48 27.99 -17.75
N GLN A 799 -19.30 27.81 -17.16
CA GLN A 799 -18.04 27.55 -17.89
C GLN A 799 -17.67 26.06 -17.96
N LEU A 800 -18.63 25.16 -18.22
CA LEU A 800 -18.48 23.70 -18.13
C LEU A 800 -17.25 23.12 -18.85
N LEU A 801 -16.85 23.64 -20.01
CA LEU A 801 -15.69 23.13 -20.77
C LEU A 801 -14.35 23.56 -20.16
N ARG A 802 -14.32 24.60 -19.32
CA ARG A 802 -13.09 25.16 -18.74
C ARG A 802 -12.42 24.22 -17.74
N CYS A 803 -13.19 23.47 -16.96
CA CYS A 803 -12.66 22.51 -15.98
C CYS A 803 -12.62 21.05 -16.47
N ILE A 804 -12.76 20.82 -17.78
CA ILE A 804 -12.41 19.52 -18.37
C ILE A 804 -10.90 19.29 -18.18
N PRO A 805 -10.47 18.13 -17.64
CA PRO A 805 -9.05 17.82 -17.46
C PRO A 805 -8.44 17.39 -18.81
N TRP A 806 -8.32 18.33 -19.75
CA TRP A 806 -7.96 18.09 -21.16
C TRP A 806 -6.68 17.26 -21.32
N ARG A 807 -5.62 17.53 -20.54
CA ARG A 807 -4.36 16.75 -20.57
C ARG A 807 -4.53 15.29 -20.11
N ARG A 808 -5.47 15.01 -19.18
CA ARG A 808 -5.80 13.65 -18.73
C ARG A 808 -6.65 12.92 -19.78
N LEU A 809 -7.66 13.61 -20.33
CA LEU A 809 -8.52 13.09 -21.40
C LEU A 809 -7.70 12.76 -22.66
N TRP A 810 -6.83 13.68 -23.10
CA TRP A 810 -5.93 13.46 -24.24
C TRP A 810 -5.00 12.26 -24.01
N ARG A 811 -4.25 12.20 -22.89
CA ARG A 811 -3.36 11.06 -22.61
C ARG A 811 -4.09 9.71 -22.66
N ARG A 812 -5.31 9.65 -22.10
CA ARG A 812 -6.15 8.44 -22.09
C ARG A 812 -6.76 8.08 -23.44
N THR A 813 -6.83 8.99 -24.40
CA THR A 813 -7.60 8.79 -25.65
C THR A 813 -6.82 9.12 -26.94
N ARG A 814 -5.56 9.57 -26.84
CA ARG A 814 -4.68 9.89 -27.98
C ARG A 814 -4.41 8.70 -28.91
N TYR A 815 -4.67 7.48 -28.46
CA TYR A 815 -4.55 6.26 -29.24
C TYR A 815 -5.75 6.06 -30.20
N ILE A 816 -6.86 6.78 -30.01
CA ILE A 816 -8.07 6.66 -30.81
C ILE A 816 -7.88 7.40 -32.15
N PRO A 817 -7.89 6.69 -33.31
CA PRO A 817 -7.62 7.32 -34.60
C PRO A 817 -8.61 8.44 -34.93
N GLY A 818 -8.09 9.58 -35.39
CA GLY A 818 -8.90 10.72 -35.85
C GLY A 818 -9.68 11.47 -34.75
N LEU A 819 -9.43 11.21 -33.46
CA LEU A 819 -10.05 11.96 -32.37
C LEU A 819 -9.39 13.34 -32.14
N TRP A 820 -8.06 13.38 -32.24
CA TRP A 820 -7.23 14.57 -31.98
C TRP A 820 -6.52 15.05 -33.26
N LEU A 821 -6.03 16.29 -33.25
CA LEU A 821 -5.09 16.79 -34.27
C LEU A 821 -3.73 16.07 -34.14
N ASP A 822 -2.89 16.14 -35.18
CA ASP A 822 -1.71 15.29 -35.36
C ASP A 822 -0.89 15.10 -34.07
N SER A 823 -0.75 13.84 -33.66
CA SER A 823 -0.19 13.44 -32.37
C SER A 823 1.29 13.81 -32.23
N GLU A 824 2.02 13.92 -33.34
CA GLU A 824 3.43 14.33 -33.35
C GLU A 824 3.61 15.82 -33.05
N SER A 825 2.84 16.70 -33.70
CA SER A 825 2.80 18.14 -33.37
C SER A 825 2.44 18.37 -31.91
N TYR A 826 1.56 17.52 -31.36
CA TYR A 826 1.12 17.63 -29.97
C TYR A 826 2.19 17.19 -28.97
N ALA A 827 2.98 16.16 -29.30
CA ALA A 827 4.10 15.72 -28.45
C ALA A 827 5.29 16.70 -28.46
N ALA A 828 5.46 17.48 -29.54
CA ALA A 828 6.51 18.49 -29.64
C ALA A 828 6.30 19.66 -28.65
N GLY A 829 5.07 20.18 -28.54
CA GLY A 829 4.72 21.27 -27.62
C GLY A 829 4.76 20.92 -26.12
N PHE A 830 5.04 19.66 -25.76
CA PHE A 830 5.32 19.23 -24.37
C PHE A 830 6.82 19.12 -24.06
N ARG A 831 7.71 19.28 -25.06
CA ARG A 831 9.17 19.19 -24.91
C ARG A 831 9.88 20.55 -24.92
N THR A 832 9.12 21.61 -25.13
CA THR A 832 9.52 23.03 -25.13
C THR A 832 8.87 23.73 -23.96
#